data_AF-A0A2U8WVY4-F1
#
_entry.id   AF-A0A2U8WVY4-F1
#
_cell.length_a   1.000
_cell.length_b   1.000
_cell.length_c   1.000
_cell.angle_alpha   90.00
_cell.angle_beta   90.00
_cell.angle_gamma   90.00
#
_symmetry.space_group_name_H-M   'P 1'
#
loop_
_entity.id
_entity.type
_entity.pdbx_description
1 polymer ?
#
loop_
_entity_poly.entity_id
_entity_poly.type
_entity_poly.pdbx_seq_one_letter_code
_entity_poly.pdbx_strand_id
1 'polypeptide(L)'
;MVAGLMSARDILAQCEAFAKRYAEDRLRPYIIRLSKPGAIGSSPKEINDAVWGTVKVSPLEVVVIDSPLVQRLRLIKQLGVVHWIYPGASHSRFEHTLGVLHQAQQLIVSINQASGTSPANSPIDSSRAQLVRLCALVHDIGHGVFSHVSEHSLVRRTDLRLALAEFATDKGIDKVQLSELIAHDIVGAPAFIEMISVALDRIEHPLRYGVGAKETAQHVCSLIQKAIVGHHIDDQVPLLHEIITGPFDADKLDYYVRDAHHAGVPSLLDISRLLQKIVTKTVPMKDVPGDIKRALKGGRDNCDLFGLKWSGAAILDELHLARVLLYAKIYRQKKVLAVEAMIDAIFEALGTVDGVSPLNLIELCYKISDDQFIVSEASAIFEAASIKPSSPGLFNFVGGTLRRLRDRDLFVTSLALLEKYPDDPWQSDKKQVLGLTTLAADCENTQKRGELRQGIASELALLAGVLPDAIDDVPTNTLQYGVVISAKPRLSGGTEIDRALILQNNKFIRGRDLDRINQPAWADAYNFGSPQAHIFAPRETALATFVAAERYIRTKYNAVLPRSAIELSKQNSSDVTALKRRLEAVGWYKGIPIDIRPIPARLEMADVFDRVEALAIKLETIDEPVGTTIPRRAPKMRDRILDWLKQFRHDESIERALSMLESLKILSREDNFEALRTFIDKYPQFKGATIIPLGDLKDSGTVQAYISRDLESVFPRTLTVEQAAERGGDEPLVFIDDLIGSGGQASDLIGSWFDNEQLKQEQLGENRLPFNAREQDFLKSRPVAFVFLTGWTDGRRRLQEAADAVGMNAVVYVHIDEGKLPFAFKNIEDGSPQARFRDQCRQIGAALLESNGKDAGKQRDRALGYGNRAMLLATRLNVPTQTLTCIWMDGRYNGVDWHALIRRRKKN
;
A
#
# COMPACT_ATOMS: atom_id res chain seq x y z
N MET A 1 -11.78 19.08 18.21
CA MET A 1 -11.64 20.51 18.55
C MET A 1 -10.38 21.02 17.85
N VAL A 2 -10.53 21.78 16.76
CA VAL A 2 -9.39 22.35 16.03
C VAL A 2 -9.17 23.75 16.63
N ALA A 3 -8.12 23.90 17.43
CA ALA A 3 -7.62 25.22 17.82
C ALA A 3 -7.22 25.99 16.56
N GLY A 4 -7.54 27.29 16.52
CA GLY A 4 -7.63 28.12 15.31
C GLY A 4 -6.47 27.97 14.32
N LEU A 5 -6.76 27.33 13.18
CA LEU A 5 -5.90 27.42 12.00
C LEU A 5 -5.93 28.88 11.52
N MET A 6 -4.76 29.48 11.39
CA MET A 6 -4.61 30.78 10.73
C MET A 6 -5.17 30.71 9.32
N SER A 7 -5.77 31.80 8.83
CA SER A 7 -6.26 31.82 7.44
C SER A 7 -5.08 31.73 6.47
N ALA A 8 -5.29 31.13 5.31
CA ALA A 8 -4.26 31.01 4.28
C ALA A 8 -3.73 32.41 3.87
N ARG A 9 -4.59 33.43 3.80
CA ARG A 9 -4.20 34.84 3.61
C ARG A 9 -3.30 35.40 4.70
N ASP A 10 -3.56 35.09 5.97
CA ASP A 10 -2.71 35.56 7.06
C ASP A 10 -1.30 34.97 6.97
N ILE A 11 -1.20 33.69 6.56
CA ILE A 11 0.08 33.02 6.34
C ILE A 11 0.83 33.65 5.16
N LEU A 12 0.15 33.92 4.04
CA LEU A 12 0.76 34.60 2.89
C LEU A 12 1.26 36.00 3.26
N ALA A 13 0.46 36.79 3.98
CA ALA A 13 0.88 38.11 4.45
C ALA A 13 2.10 38.03 5.40
N GLN A 14 2.17 37.01 6.24
CA GLN A 14 3.32 36.76 7.11
C GLN A 14 4.57 36.34 6.34
N CYS A 15 4.45 35.48 5.33
CA CYS A 15 5.55 35.11 4.44
C CYS A 15 6.10 36.34 3.70
N GLU A 16 5.21 37.18 3.14
CA GLU A 16 5.60 38.41 2.45
C GLU A 16 6.30 39.39 3.41
N ALA A 17 5.76 39.57 4.62
CA ALA A 17 6.37 40.42 5.64
C ALA A 17 7.75 39.90 6.07
N PHE A 18 7.90 38.59 6.21
CA PHE A 18 9.18 37.95 6.49
C PHE A 18 10.18 38.16 5.37
N ALA A 19 9.80 37.90 4.11
CA ALA A 19 10.67 38.08 2.95
C ALA A 19 11.16 39.53 2.82
N LYS A 20 10.26 40.51 3.02
CA LYS A 20 10.61 41.94 3.02
C LYS A 20 11.60 42.29 4.13
N ARG A 21 11.34 41.85 5.36
CA ARG A 21 12.24 42.07 6.51
C ARG A 21 13.60 41.40 6.29
N TYR A 22 13.59 40.16 5.82
CA TYR A 22 14.79 39.39 5.53
C TYR A 22 15.64 40.06 4.45
N ALA A 23 15.03 40.55 3.37
CA ALA A 23 15.71 41.31 2.33
C ALA A 23 16.29 42.63 2.87
N GLU A 24 15.53 43.38 3.66
CA GLU A 24 15.99 44.63 4.30
C GLU A 24 17.21 44.39 5.20
N ASP A 25 17.12 43.46 6.14
CA ASP A 25 18.18 43.15 7.10
C ASP A 25 19.49 42.72 6.41
N ARG A 26 19.37 41.93 5.33
CA ARG A 26 20.53 41.41 4.60
C ARG A 26 21.09 42.40 3.59
N LEU A 27 20.26 43.19 2.91
CA LEU A 27 20.69 44.07 1.84
C LEU A 27 21.06 45.48 2.32
N ARG A 28 20.47 46.00 3.41
CA ARG A 28 20.73 47.39 3.84
C ARG A 28 22.23 47.71 4.03
N PRO A 29 23.04 46.89 4.73
CA PRO A 29 24.48 47.12 4.83
C PRO A 29 25.19 47.06 3.47
N TYR A 30 24.71 46.19 2.59
CA TYR A 30 25.26 46.02 1.25
C TYR A 30 24.95 47.22 0.33
N ILE A 31 23.72 47.71 0.34
CA ILE A 31 23.29 48.91 -0.40
C ILE A 31 24.11 50.13 0.03
N ILE A 32 24.32 50.32 1.34
CA ILE A 32 25.18 51.39 1.86
C ILE A 32 26.61 51.28 1.30
N ARG A 33 27.13 50.06 1.16
CA ARG A 33 28.45 49.82 0.55
C ARG A 33 28.44 50.16 -0.95
N LEU A 34 27.44 49.70 -1.69
CA LEU A 34 27.28 49.99 -3.13
C LEU A 34 27.15 51.49 -3.41
N SER A 35 26.57 52.23 -2.48
CA SER A 35 26.40 53.68 -2.55
C SER A 35 27.72 54.47 -2.44
N LYS A 36 28.84 53.84 -2.06
CA LYS A 36 30.15 54.52 -2.05
C LYS A 36 30.75 54.63 -3.46
N PRO A 37 31.44 55.73 -3.80
CA PRO A 37 32.13 55.87 -5.09
C PRO A 37 33.13 54.71 -5.32
N GLY A 38 33.16 54.15 -6.53
CA GLY A 38 34.07 53.06 -6.89
C GLY A 38 33.75 51.68 -6.28
N ALA A 39 32.66 51.54 -5.53
CA ALA A 39 32.26 50.26 -4.91
C ALA A 39 31.78 49.21 -5.93
N ILE A 40 31.38 49.66 -7.13
CA ILE A 40 30.92 48.80 -8.22
C ILE A 40 31.98 48.85 -9.32
N GLY A 41 32.51 47.67 -9.68
CA GLY A 41 33.43 47.55 -10.81
C GLY A 41 32.71 47.78 -12.13
N SER A 42 33.36 48.45 -13.09
CA SER A 42 32.80 48.72 -14.42
C SER A 42 33.10 47.65 -15.47
N SER A 43 34.02 46.72 -15.17
CA SER A 43 34.42 45.65 -16.08
C SER A 43 33.67 44.34 -15.79
N PRO A 44 33.37 43.52 -16.82
CA PRO A 44 32.93 42.15 -16.62
C PRO A 44 33.91 41.36 -15.74
N LYS A 45 33.40 40.37 -15.00
CA LYS A 45 34.21 39.41 -14.25
C LYS A 45 34.13 38.02 -14.89
N GLU A 46 35.14 37.21 -14.61
CA GLU A 46 35.21 35.81 -15.00
C GLU A 46 35.27 34.96 -13.74
N ILE A 47 34.39 33.95 -13.64
CA ILE A 47 34.32 33.01 -12.53
C ILE A 47 34.53 31.61 -13.10
N ASN A 48 35.45 30.83 -12.54
CA ASN A 48 35.69 29.47 -12.99
C ASN A 48 34.74 28.50 -12.27
N ASP A 49 33.92 27.79 -13.03
CA ASP A 49 33.00 26.75 -12.59
C ASP A 49 33.58 25.37 -12.92
N ALA A 50 33.40 24.41 -12.01
CA ALA A 50 33.96 23.08 -12.15
C ALA A 50 33.32 22.25 -13.28
N VAL A 51 32.10 22.59 -13.71
CA VAL A 51 31.35 21.87 -14.74
C VAL A 51 31.45 22.59 -16.08
N TRP A 52 31.25 23.92 -16.08
CA TRP A 52 31.14 24.72 -17.31
C TRP A 52 32.41 25.52 -17.66
N GLY A 53 33.45 25.45 -16.84
CA GLY A 53 34.66 26.25 -17.02
C GLY A 53 34.39 27.74 -16.76
N THR A 54 34.92 28.62 -17.61
CA THR A 54 34.85 30.07 -17.36
C THR A 54 33.47 30.66 -17.66
N VAL A 55 32.79 31.13 -16.62
CA VAL A 55 31.53 31.87 -16.68
C VAL A 55 31.79 33.37 -16.65
N LYS A 56 31.36 34.08 -17.70
CA LYS A 56 31.45 35.54 -17.79
C LYS A 56 30.22 36.19 -17.17
N VAL A 57 30.43 37.18 -16.32
CA VAL A 57 29.36 37.91 -15.63
C VAL A 57 29.51 39.43 -15.82
N SER A 58 28.39 40.11 -16.09
CA SER A 58 28.35 41.56 -16.30
C SER A 58 28.49 42.31 -14.97
N PRO A 59 28.91 43.59 -14.98
CA PRO A 59 28.97 44.40 -13.75
C PRO A 59 27.68 44.41 -12.93
N LEU A 60 26.51 44.45 -13.57
CA LEU A 60 25.22 44.40 -12.90
C LEU A 60 24.98 43.04 -12.24
N GLU A 61 25.35 41.95 -12.91
CA GLU A 61 25.26 40.60 -12.36
C GLU A 61 26.19 40.40 -11.17
N VAL A 62 27.38 41.00 -11.20
CA VAL A 62 28.30 41.00 -10.06
C VAL A 62 27.66 41.62 -8.83
N VAL A 63 26.90 42.72 -8.97
CA VAL A 63 26.18 43.32 -7.84
C VAL A 63 25.20 42.32 -7.22
N VAL A 64 24.47 41.57 -8.05
CA VAL A 64 23.51 40.56 -7.56
C VAL A 64 24.24 39.36 -6.95
N ILE A 65 25.29 38.85 -7.60
CA ILE A 65 26.11 37.73 -7.11
C ILE A 65 26.76 38.05 -5.77
N ASP A 66 27.34 39.24 -5.61
CA ASP A 66 28.01 39.69 -4.39
C ASP A 66 27.02 40.12 -3.28
N SER A 67 25.71 40.03 -3.53
CA SER A 67 24.69 40.30 -2.53
C SER A 67 24.67 39.22 -1.43
N PRO A 68 24.40 39.57 -0.17
CA PRO A 68 24.27 38.59 0.91
C PRO A 68 23.18 37.53 0.67
N LEU A 69 22.18 37.83 -0.17
CA LEU A 69 21.12 36.89 -0.55
C LEU A 69 21.68 35.73 -1.40
N VAL A 70 22.44 36.05 -2.46
CA VAL A 70 23.04 35.04 -3.33
C VAL A 70 24.24 34.37 -2.63
N GLN A 71 25.06 35.13 -1.91
CA GLN A 71 26.21 34.55 -1.18
C GLN A 71 25.78 33.54 -0.11
N ARG A 72 24.59 33.68 0.49
CA ARG A 72 24.04 32.67 1.42
C ARG A 72 23.92 31.30 0.76
N LEU A 73 23.65 31.22 -0.53
CA LEU A 73 23.47 29.95 -1.25
C LEU A 73 24.72 29.06 -1.22
N ARG A 74 25.90 29.58 -0.88
CA ARG A 74 27.12 28.78 -0.64
C ARG A 74 26.99 27.84 0.55
N LEU A 75 26.13 28.20 1.51
CA LEU A 75 25.90 27.48 2.75
C LEU A 75 24.72 26.51 2.67
N ILE A 76 24.05 26.45 1.51
CA ILE A 76 22.89 25.60 1.26
C ILE A 76 23.28 24.57 0.19
N LYS A 77 23.27 23.29 0.54
CA LYS A 77 23.66 22.21 -0.36
C LYS A 77 22.57 21.99 -1.41
N GLN A 78 22.98 21.84 -2.68
CA GLN A 78 22.06 21.62 -3.81
C GLN A 78 21.16 20.40 -3.55
N LEU A 79 21.81 19.30 -3.15
CA LEU A 79 21.19 18.01 -2.93
C LEU A 79 20.89 17.72 -1.45
N GLY A 80 20.82 18.77 -0.62
CA GLY A 80 20.61 18.66 0.82
C GLY A 80 21.58 17.65 1.46
N VAL A 81 21.05 16.51 1.86
CA VAL A 81 21.79 15.48 2.63
C VAL A 81 22.51 14.44 1.77
N VAL A 82 22.39 14.48 0.44
CA VAL A 82 22.99 13.48 -0.46
C VAL A 82 24.50 13.36 -0.28
N HIS A 83 25.19 14.46 0.04
CA HIS A 83 26.63 14.50 0.26
C HIS A 83 27.13 13.54 1.35
N TRP A 84 26.24 13.08 2.24
CA TRP A 84 26.58 12.11 3.28
C TRP A 84 26.73 10.68 2.75
N ILE A 85 26.14 10.40 1.59
CA ILE A 85 26.19 9.11 0.90
C ILE A 85 27.14 9.20 -0.30
N TYR A 86 27.15 10.36 -0.99
CA TYR A 86 28.01 10.67 -2.12
C TYR A 86 28.93 11.83 -1.74
N PRO A 87 30.13 11.57 -1.19
CA PRO A 87 31.00 12.62 -0.65
C PRO A 87 31.36 13.73 -1.64
N GLY A 88 31.39 13.41 -2.95
CA GLY A 88 31.62 14.39 -4.01
C GLY A 88 30.46 15.37 -4.23
N ALA A 89 29.22 15.01 -3.87
CA ALA A 89 28.00 15.79 -4.04
C ALA A 89 27.85 16.94 -3.03
N SER A 90 28.96 17.59 -2.69
CA SER A 90 29.07 18.67 -1.69
C SER A 90 28.74 20.06 -2.24
N HIS A 91 28.39 20.14 -3.52
CA HIS A 91 28.05 21.37 -4.22
C HIS A 91 26.80 22.04 -3.63
N SER A 92 26.77 23.35 -3.80
CA SER A 92 25.86 24.30 -3.21
C SER A 92 24.93 24.90 -4.27
N ARG A 93 23.85 25.53 -3.80
CA ARG A 93 22.92 26.27 -4.66
C ARG A 93 23.61 27.44 -5.37
N PHE A 94 24.72 27.96 -4.82
CA PHE A 94 25.48 29.06 -5.42
C PHE A 94 26.15 28.68 -6.75
N GLU A 95 26.88 27.57 -6.80
CA GLU A 95 27.54 27.16 -8.05
C GLU A 95 26.54 26.64 -9.08
N HIS A 96 25.43 26.04 -8.63
CA HIS A 96 24.29 25.77 -9.50
C HIS A 96 23.74 27.05 -10.14
N THR A 97 23.49 28.11 -9.34
CA THR A 97 23.01 29.42 -9.84
C THR A 97 23.93 30.01 -10.92
N LEU A 98 25.25 29.89 -10.76
CA LEU A 98 26.22 30.31 -11.79
C LEU A 98 26.17 29.44 -13.05
N GLY A 99 25.94 28.14 -12.87
CA GLY A 99 25.71 27.21 -13.96
C GLY A 99 24.43 27.50 -14.74
N VAL A 100 23.32 27.78 -14.06
CA VAL A 100 22.06 28.21 -14.70
C VAL A 100 22.27 29.50 -15.50
N LEU A 101 23.02 30.47 -14.96
CA LEU A 101 23.40 31.67 -15.70
C LEU A 101 24.17 31.35 -17.00
N HIS A 102 25.12 30.41 -16.94
CA HIS A 102 25.87 29.96 -18.11
C HIS A 102 24.93 29.28 -19.12
N GLN A 103 24.10 28.33 -18.69
CA GLN A 103 23.19 27.60 -19.55
C GLN A 103 22.15 28.51 -20.20
N ALA A 104 21.62 29.49 -19.46
CA ALA A 104 20.73 30.51 -20.00
C ALA A 104 21.41 31.31 -21.12
N GLN A 105 22.68 31.66 -20.97
CA GLN A 105 23.44 32.33 -22.03
C GLN A 105 23.58 31.45 -23.27
N GLN A 106 23.88 30.15 -23.11
CA GLN A 106 24.01 29.24 -24.25
C GLN A 106 22.69 29.07 -25.00
N LEU A 107 21.57 28.98 -24.27
CA LEU A 107 20.23 28.97 -24.85
C LEU A 107 19.93 30.25 -25.62
N ILE A 108 20.18 31.43 -25.03
CA ILE A 108 19.99 32.73 -25.70
C ILE A 108 20.80 32.81 -27.00
N VAL A 109 22.09 32.44 -26.94
CA VAL A 109 22.97 32.45 -28.13
C VAL A 109 22.42 31.52 -29.21
N SER A 110 22.01 30.31 -28.84
CA SER A 110 21.50 29.32 -29.79
C SER A 110 20.16 29.73 -30.40
N ILE A 111 19.25 30.31 -29.61
CA ILE A 111 17.96 30.84 -30.06
C ILE A 111 18.17 31.98 -31.07
N ASN A 112 19.09 32.90 -30.78
CA ASN A 112 19.41 34.02 -31.66
C ASN A 112 20.15 33.58 -32.93
N GLN A 113 21.04 32.60 -32.85
CA GLN A 113 21.68 32.03 -34.04
C GLN A 113 20.65 31.30 -34.92
N ALA A 114 19.71 30.59 -34.30
CA ALA A 114 18.68 29.83 -34.99
C ALA A 114 17.61 30.70 -35.68
N SER A 115 17.45 31.98 -35.31
CA SER A 115 16.54 32.90 -36.01
C SER A 115 17.07 33.33 -37.37
N GLY A 116 18.38 33.22 -37.61
CA GLY A 116 19.02 33.68 -38.85
C GLY A 116 19.00 35.20 -39.05
N THR A 117 18.63 35.97 -38.01
CA THR A 117 18.61 37.43 -38.06
C THR A 117 19.99 38.01 -37.73
N SER A 118 20.26 39.24 -38.18
CA SER A 118 21.48 39.94 -37.78
C SER A 118 21.48 40.15 -36.25
N PRO A 119 22.66 40.32 -35.61
CA PRO A 119 22.74 40.58 -34.16
C PRO A 119 21.89 41.77 -33.70
N ALA A 120 21.69 42.78 -34.56
CA ALA A 120 20.86 43.94 -34.27
C ALA A 120 19.34 43.65 -34.27
N ASN A 121 18.92 42.58 -34.97
CA ASN A 121 17.53 42.16 -35.11
C ASN A 121 17.30 40.77 -34.47
N SER A 122 18.14 40.38 -33.51
CA SER A 122 17.97 39.13 -32.78
C SER A 122 16.70 39.17 -31.92
N PRO A 123 15.92 38.07 -31.85
CA PRO A 123 14.68 38.04 -31.08
C PRO A 123 14.93 38.32 -29.58
N ILE A 124 16.05 37.81 -29.05
CA ILE A 124 16.51 38.12 -27.69
C ILE A 124 17.64 39.13 -27.77
N ASP A 125 17.29 40.41 -27.70
CA ASP A 125 18.27 41.51 -27.61
C ASP A 125 19.04 41.52 -26.28
N SER A 126 19.98 42.46 -26.14
CA SER A 126 20.80 42.60 -24.94
C SER A 126 20.01 42.93 -23.67
N SER A 127 18.87 43.63 -23.79
CA SER A 127 17.98 43.94 -22.67
C SER A 127 17.27 42.68 -22.18
N ARG A 128 16.66 41.91 -23.09
CA ARG A 128 16.01 40.62 -22.78
C ARG A 128 17.00 39.59 -22.26
N ALA A 129 18.19 39.53 -22.86
CA ALA A 129 19.25 38.64 -22.41
C ALA A 129 19.68 38.98 -20.98
N GLN A 130 19.90 40.26 -20.66
CA GLN A 130 20.25 40.70 -19.31
C GLN A 130 19.14 40.40 -18.30
N LEU A 131 17.86 40.57 -18.68
CA LEU A 131 16.72 40.21 -17.83
C LEU A 131 16.70 38.71 -17.51
N VAL A 132 16.80 37.83 -18.52
CA VAL A 132 16.82 36.38 -18.32
C VAL A 132 18.00 35.94 -17.45
N ARG A 133 19.18 36.54 -17.67
CA ARG A 133 20.37 36.29 -16.85
C ARG A 133 20.20 36.73 -15.39
N LEU A 134 19.50 37.84 -15.15
CA LEU A 134 19.14 38.25 -13.78
C LEU A 134 18.14 37.27 -13.15
N CYS A 135 17.14 36.79 -13.90
CA CYS A 135 16.23 35.73 -13.43
C CYS A 135 17.01 34.47 -13.02
N ALA A 136 17.98 34.04 -13.84
CA ALA A 136 18.83 32.89 -13.54
C ALA A 136 19.57 33.05 -12.20
N LEU A 137 20.05 34.25 -11.87
CA LEU A 137 20.80 34.51 -10.63
C LEU A 137 19.95 34.46 -9.35
N VAL A 138 18.64 34.66 -9.48
CA VAL A 138 17.76 34.84 -8.31
C VAL A 138 16.66 33.81 -8.17
N HIS A 139 16.53 32.87 -9.12
CA HIS A 139 15.49 31.83 -9.05
C HIS A 139 15.59 31.00 -7.75
N ASP A 140 16.81 30.80 -7.24
CA ASP A 140 17.09 29.91 -6.11
C ASP A 140 17.30 30.61 -4.76
N ILE A 141 17.20 31.94 -4.67
CA ILE A 141 17.47 32.68 -3.42
C ILE A 141 16.47 32.36 -2.29
N GLY A 142 15.32 31.78 -2.64
CA GLY A 142 14.30 31.32 -1.71
C GLY A 142 14.55 29.91 -1.15
N HIS A 143 15.66 29.23 -1.46
CA HIS A 143 15.92 27.94 -0.84
C HIS A 143 16.33 28.04 0.63
N GLY A 144 15.65 27.28 1.49
CA GLY A 144 15.96 27.09 2.90
C GLY A 144 17.06 26.05 3.15
N VAL A 145 17.38 25.83 4.43
CA VAL A 145 18.27 24.75 4.87
C VAL A 145 17.89 23.39 4.25
N PHE A 146 18.87 22.64 3.76
CA PHE A 146 18.70 21.35 3.07
C PHE A 146 17.83 21.39 1.80
N SER A 147 17.68 22.55 1.17
CA SER A 147 16.93 22.70 -0.10
C SER A 147 15.50 22.11 0.00
N HIS A 148 15.11 21.22 -0.92
CA HIS A 148 13.77 20.63 -0.94
C HIS A 148 13.45 19.73 0.26
N VAL A 149 14.45 19.29 1.04
CA VAL A 149 14.20 18.41 2.19
C VAL A 149 13.35 19.14 3.23
N SER A 150 13.78 20.32 3.69
CA SER A 150 13.00 21.10 4.67
C SER A 150 11.69 21.61 4.09
N GLU A 151 11.68 22.04 2.84
CA GLU A 151 10.47 22.47 2.14
C GLU A 151 9.40 21.37 2.13
N HIS A 152 9.78 20.14 1.77
CA HIS A 152 8.87 18.99 1.81
C HIS A 152 8.37 18.72 3.22
N SER A 153 9.20 18.87 4.27
CA SER A 153 8.75 18.73 5.66
C SER A 153 7.70 19.80 6.02
N LEU A 154 7.93 21.06 5.63
CA LEU A 154 7.07 22.20 5.93
C LEU A 154 5.70 22.09 5.25
N VAL A 155 5.67 21.74 3.96
CA VAL A 155 4.43 21.66 3.14
C VAL A 155 3.52 20.49 3.54
N ARG A 156 3.96 19.59 4.42
CA ARG A 156 3.09 18.59 5.05
C ARG A 156 2.04 19.23 5.96
N ARG A 157 2.29 20.44 6.48
CA ARG A 157 1.27 21.16 7.25
C ARG A 157 0.14 21.64 6.35
N THR A 158 -1.10 21.33 6.75
CA THR A 158 -2.29 21.67 5.97
C THR A 158 -2.46 23.16 5.77
N ASP A 159 -2.16 23.97 6.79
CA ASP A 159 -2.27 25.43 6.76
C ASP A 159 -1.35 26.06 5.70
N LEU A 160 -0.07 25.69 5.66
CA LEU A 160 0.88 26.16 4.64
C LEU A 160 0.51 25.66 3.24
N ARG A 161 0.08 24.41 3.10
CA ARG A 161 -0.33 23.87 1.79
C ARG A 161 -1.53 24.62 1.21
N LEU A 162 -2.49 25.00 2.06
CA LEU A 162 -3.62 25.84 1.64
C LEU A 162 -3.16 27.25 1.25
N ALA A 163 -2.20 27.84 1.97
CA ALA A 163 -1.61 29.12 1.61
C ALA A 163 -0.92 29.09 0.25
N LEU A 164 -0.10 28.07 -0.04
CA LEU A 164 0.54 27.91 -1.35
C LEU A 164 -0.49 27.73 -2.48
N ALA A 165 -1.58 26.99 -2.23
CA ALA A 165 -2.66 26.83 -3.19
C ALA A 165 -3.44 28.13 -3.44
N GLU A 166 -3.67 28.95 -2.39
CA GLU A 166 -4.28 30.28 -2.52
C GLU A 166 -3.38 31.21 -3.33
N PHE A 167 -2.07 31.25 -3.04
CA PHE A 167 -1.12 32.02 -3.83
C PHE A 167 -1.11 31.60 -5.31
N ALA A 168 -1.07 30.29 -5.57
CA ALA A 168 -1.10 29.77 -6.93
C ALA A 168 -2.39 30.21 -7.67
N THR A 169 -3.53 30.19 -6.98
CA THR A 169 -4.81 30.67 -7.51
C THR A 169 -4.79 32.16 -7.81
N ASP A 170 -4.26 32.97 -6.88
CA ASP A 170 -4.16 34.43 -7.01
C ASP A 170 -3.26 34.86 -8.18
N LYS A 171 -2.21 34.07 -8.45
CA LYS A 171 -1.34 34.28 -9.60
C LYS A 171 -1.88 33.64 -10.89
N GLY A 172 -2.82 32.70 -10.81
CA GLY A 172 -3.34 31.99 -11.97
C GLY A 172 -2.34 30.96 -12.52
N ILE A 173 -1.63 30.26 -11.61
CA ILE A 173 -0.68 29.19 -11.92
C ILE A 173 -1.13 27.87 -11.31
N ASP A 174 -0.66 26.75 -11.86
CA ASP A 174 -1.09 25.40 -11.44
C ASP A 174 -0.60 25.06 -10.01
N LYS A 175 0.63 25.46 -9.66
CA LYS A 175 1.29 25.18 -8.39
C LYS A 175 2.45 26.14 -8.16
N VAL A 176 2.87 26.29 -6.91
CA VAL A 176 4.05 27.06 -6.50
C VAL A 176 4.80 26.33 -5.40
N GLN A 177 6.13 26.39 -5.42
CA GLN A 177 6.97 25.92 -4.34
C GLN A 177 7.14 27.01 -3.27
N LEU A 178 7.46 26.62 -2.03
CA LEU A 178 7.70 27.61 -0.98
C LEU A 178 8.95 28.45 -1.32
N SER A 179 10.00 27.85 -1.87
CA SER A 179 11.18 28.57 -2.32
C SER A 179 10.87 29.59 -3.41
N GLU A 180 10.03 29.23 -4.39
CA GLU A 180 9.57 30.13 -5.45
C GLU A 180 8.77 31.32 -4.88
N LEU A 181 7.86 31.07 -3.93
CA LEU A 181 7.10 32.12 -3.24
C LEU A 181 8.03 33.09 -2.50
N ILE A 182 8.96 32.57 -1.70
CA ILE A 182 9.87 33.41 -0.93
C ILE A 182 10.82 34.18 -1.87
N ALA A 183 11.33 33.56 -2.93
CA ALA A 183 12.13 34.24 -3.94
C ALA A 183 11.34 35.37 -4.63
N HIS A 184 10.08 35.11 -5.01
CA HIS A 184 9.16 36.10 -5.55
C HIS A 184 9.01 37.30 -4.60
N ASP A 185 8.78 37.06 -3.31
CA ASP A 185 8.57 38.14 -2.34
C ASP A 185 9.87 38.89 -1.99
N ILE A 186 11.03 38.21 -1.97
CA ILE A 186 12.34 38.85 -1.78
C ILE A 186 12.66 39.79 -2.94
N VAL A 187 12.44 39.35 -4.19
CA VAL A 187 12.69 40.20 -5.38
C VAL A 187 11.75 41.41 -5.41
N GLY A 188 10.52 41.24 -4.92
CA GLY A 188 9.55 42.34 -4.77
C GLY A 188 9.83 43.29 -3.59
N ALA A 189 10.78 42.97 -2.72
CA ALA A 189 11.04 43.77 -1.53
C ALA A 189 11.64 45.14 -1.89
N PRO A 190 11.29 46.23 -1.17
CA PRO A 190 11.83 47.56 -1.42
C PRO A 190 13.36 47.61 -1.43
N ALA A 191 14.02 46.88 -0.52
CA ALA A 191 15.47 46.80 -0.44
C ALA A 191 16.11 46.17 -1.70
N PHE A 192 15.48 45.14 -2.27
CA PHE A 192 15.98 44.49 -3.48
C PHE A 192 15.86 45.43 -4.68
N ILE A 193 14.71 46.10 -4.82
CA ILE A 193 14.48 47.10 -5.87
C ILE A 193 15.48 48.27 -5.73
N GLU A 194 15.73 48.74 -4.51
CA GLU A 194 16.72 49.79 -4.22
C GLU A 194 18.13 49.36 -4.62
N MET A 195 18.53 48.12 -4.28
CA MET A 195 19.84 47.57 -4.68
C MET A 195 20.01 47.59 -6.20
N ILE A 196 19.00 47.15 -6.96
CA ILE A 196 19.05 47.19 -8.42
C ILE A 196 19.08 48.64 -8.91
N SER A 197 18.25 49.54 -8.37
CA SER A 197 18.26 50.96 -8.75
C SER A 197 19.64 51.60 -8.58
N VAL A 198 20.30 51.39 -7.43
CA VAL A 198 21.65 51.91 -7.15
C VAL A 198 22.68 51.35 -8.13
N ALA A 199 22.54 50.09 -8.54
CA ALA A 199 23.41 49.49 -9.54
C ALA A 199 23.19 50.11 -10.93
N LEU A 200 21.94 50.27 -11.34
CA LEU A 200 21.57 50.83 -12.65
C LEU A 200 22.02 52.29 -12.79
N ASP A 201 21.95 53.09 -11.73
CA ASP A 201 22.43 54.48 -11.72
C ASP A 201 23.96 54.63 -11.93
N ARG A 202 24.72 53.54 -11.75
CA ARG A 202 26.18 53.59 -11.66
C ARG A 202 26.90 52.75 -12.70
N ILE A 203 26.17 51.93 -13.44
CA ILE A 203 26.70 50.95 -14.38
C ILE A 203 26.07 51.19 -15.74
N GLU A 204 26.86 51.11 -16.80
CA GLU A 204 26.30 51.00 -18.14
C GLU A 204 25.61 49.65 -18.32
N HIS A 205 24.30 49.67 -18.57
CA HIS A 205 23.50 48.46 -18.71
C HIS A 205 22.64 48.49 -19.98
N PRO A 206 22.30 47.32 -20.54
CA PRO A 206 21.45 47.22 -21.72
C PRO A 206 19.96 47.31 -21.40
N LEU A 207 19.56 47.33 -20.11
CA LEU A 207 18.14 47.39 -19.72
C LEU A 207 17.52 48.73 -20.14
N ARG A 208 16.36 48.69 -20.82
CA ARG A 208 15.65 49.85 -21.38
C ARG A 208 14.18 49.87 -20.94
N TYR A 209 13.91 49.96 -19.64
CA TYR A 209 12.55 49.96 -19.09
C TYR A 209 12.27 51.26 -18.31
N GLY A 210 11.41 52.17 -18.76
CA GLY A 210 11.12 53.42 -18.03
C GLY A 210 12.11 54.59 -18.28
N VAL A 211 11.96 55.69 -17.54
CA VAL A 211 12.66 56.99 -17.78
C VAL A 211 13.82 57.25 -16.78
N GLY A 212 14.10 56.29 -15.89
CA GLY A 212 15.15 56.40 -14.87
C GLY A 212 15.49 55.05 -14.25
N ALA A 213 16.58 54.99 -13.47
CA ALA A 213 17.06 53.74 -12.87
C ALA A 213 16.06 53.12 -11.89
N LYS A 214 15.32 53.96 -11.15
CA LYS A 214 14.33 53.50 -10.17
C LYS A 214 13.13 52.85 -10.84
N GLU A 215 12.56 53.49 -11.86
CA GLU A 215 11.45 52.94 -12.66
C GLU A 215 11.90 51.68 -13.42
N THR A 216 13.13 51.68 -13.94
CA THR A 216 13.75 50.50 -14.57
C THR A 216 13.85 49.34 -13.58
N ALA A 217 14.38 49.59 -12.39
CA ALA A 217 14.54 48.58 -11.35
C ALA A 217 13.20 47.98 -10.92
N GLN A 218 12.18 48.82 -10.70
CA GLN A 218 10.82 48.37 -10.37
C GLN A 218 10.24 47.48 -11.45
N HIS A 219 10.37 47.88 -12.72
CA HIS A 219 9.85 47.11 -13.83
C HIS A 219 10.58 45.77 -13.99
N VAL A 220 11.91 45.78 -13.92
CA VAL A 220 12.75 44.57 -14.02
C VAL A 220 12.42 43.61 -12.88
N CYS A 221 12.34 44.07 -11.63
CA CYS A 221 11.98 43.23 -10.49
C CYS A 221 10.57 42.64 -10.66
N SER A 222 9.60 43.42 -11.17
CA SER A 222 8.27 42.89 -11.49
C SER A 222 8.29 41.81 -12.57
N LEU A 223 9.18 41.90 -13.56
CA LEU A 223 9.33 40.87 -14.59
C LEU A 223 10.02 39.62 -14.03
N ILE A 224 11.04 39.79 -13.19
CA ILE A 224 11.70 38.67 -12.50
C ILE A 224 10.70 37.92 -11.60
N GLN A 225 9.88 38.63 -10.82
CA GLN A 225 8.82 38.01 -10.01
C GLN A 225 7.88 37.15 -10.84
N LYS A 226 7.47 37.63 -12.02
CA LYS A 226 6.65 36.85 -12.96
C LYS A 226 7.41 35.62 -13.48
N ALA A 227 8.67 35.77 -13.86
CA ALA A 227 9.49 34.67 -14.37
C ALA A 227 9.68 33.56 -13.33
N ILE A 228 9.95 33.90 -12.06
CA ILE A 228 10.15 32.92 -10.97
C ILE A 228 8.94 31.98 -10.83
N VAL A 229 7.73 32.52 -10.96
CA VAL A 229 6.49 31.74 -10.87
C VAL A 229 6.00 31.20 -12.22
N GLY A 230 6.84 31.25 -13.26
CA GLY A 230 6.54 30.68 -14.58
C GLY A 230 5.55 31.48 -15.43
N HIS A 231 5.39 32.78 -15.18
CA HIS A 231 4.56 33.64 -16.03
C HIS A 231 5.33 34.23 -17.21
N HIS A 232 4.57 34.49 -18.27
CA HIS A 232 4.96 35.27 -19.43
C HIS A 232 5.52 36.65 -19.05
N ILE A 233 6.68 37.00 -19.61
CA ILE A 233 7.41 38.25 -19.34
C ILE A 233 7.67 39.14 -20.57
N ASP A 234 7.38 38.68 -21.80
CA ASP A 234 7.63 39.47 -23.02
C ASP A 234 6.71 39.07 -24.18
N ASP A 235 5.92 40.01 -24.70
CA ASP A 235 4.93 39.73 -25.76
C ASP A 235 5.56 39.42 -27.13
N GLN A 236 6.81 39.85 -27.40
CA GLN A 236 7.50 39.55 -28.66
C GLN A 236 8.10 38.15 -28.64
N VAL A 237 8.62 37.72 -27.49
CA VAL A 237 9.19 36.39 -27.25
C VAL A 237 8.39 35.74 -26.10
N PRO A 238 7.20 35.18 -26.37
CA PRO A 238 6.27 34.71 -25.33
C PRO A 238 6.88 33.71 -24.35
N LEU A 239 7.82 32.89 -24.84
CA LEU A 239 8.47 31.81 -24.10
C LEU A 239 9.79 32.25 -23.44
N LEU A 240 10.07 33.56 -23.32
CA LEU A 240 11.33 34.05 -22.76
C LEU A 240 11.61 33.53 -21.33
N HIS A 241 10.56 33.39 -20.52
CA HIS A 241 10.63 32.80 -19.17
C HIS A 241 10.94 31.29 -19.19
N GLU A 242 10.57 30.57 -20.26
CA GLU A 242 10.85 29.12 -20.41
C GLU A 242 12.35 28.81 -20.57
N ILE A 243 13.20 29.83 -20.75
CA ILE A 243 14.66 29.68 -20.68
C ILE A 243 15.12 29.34 -19.26
N ILE A 244 14.40 29.80 -18.23
CA ILE A 244 14.72 29.53 -16.82
C ILE A 244 13.81 28.44 -16.25
N THR A 245 12.51 28.50 -16.56
CA THR A 245 11.50 27.54 -16.06
C THR A 245 10.63 27.07 -17.22
N GLY A 246 11.00 25.94 -17.82
CA GLY A 246 10.36 25.41 -19.01
C GLY A 246 10.78 23.98 -19.38
N PRO A 247 10.44 23.51 -20.60
CA PRO A 247 10.61 22.11 -21.00
C PRO A 247 12.07 21.64 -21.11
N PHE A 248 12.99 22.53 -21.51
CA PHE A 248 14.43 22.28 -21.62
C PHE A 248 15.22 23.51 -21.12
N ASP A 249 14.85 23.98 -19.93
CA ASP A 249 15.38 25.20 -19.34
C ASP A 249 16.82 25.09 -18.80
N ALA A 250 17.42 26.25 -18.54
CA ALA A 250 18.77 26.38 -18.02
C ALA A 250 18.97 25.70 -16.65
N ASP A 251 17.93 25.68 -15.81
CA ASP A 251 17.94 25.01 -14.51
C ASP A 251 18.19 23.50 -14.67
N LYS A 252 17.33 22.81 -15.43
CA LYS A 252 17.45 21.38 -15.74
C LYS A 252 18.75 21.03 -16.44
N LEU A 253 19.17 21.86 -17.39
CA LEU A 253 20.42 21.65 -18.13
C LEU A 253 21.65 21.74 -17.23
N ASP A 254 21.64 22.60 -16.19
CA ASP A 254 22.72 22.62 -15.20
C ASP A 254 22.63 21.43 -14.25
N TYR A 255 21.52 21.29 -13.50
CA TYR A 255 21.51 20.35 -12.38
C TYR A 255 21.62 18.89 -12.84
N TYR A 256 21.08 18.52 -14.02
CA TYR A 256 21.25 17.16 -14.53
C TYR A 256 22.72 16.78 -14.71
N VAL A 257 23.53 17.70 -15.25
CA VAL A 257 24.97 17.45 -15.48
C VAL A 257 25.76 17.64 -14.19
N ARG A 258 25.48 18.70 -13.43
CA ARG A 258 26.20 19.04 -12.20
C ARG A 258 26.00 17.98 -11.13
N ASP A 259 24.77 17.53 -10.91
CA ASP A 259 24.48 16.50 -9.91
C ASP A 259 25.12 15.17 -10.28
N ALA A 260 25.04 14.77 -11.56
CA ALA A 260 25.68 13.58 -12.08
C ALA A 260 27.21 13.65 -11.89
N HIS A 261 27.83 14.76 -12.29
CA HIS A 261 29.26 15.01 -12.16
C HIS A 261 29.73 14.88 -10.71
N HIS A 262 29.11 15.60 -9.78
CA HIS A 262 29.53 15.60 -8.38
C HIS A 262 29.18 14.30 -7.64
N ALA A 263 28.10 13.61 -8.03
CA ALA A 263 27.78 12.30 -7.49
C ALA A 263 28.62 11.15 -8.09
N GLY A 264 29.41 11.41 -9.14
CA GLY A 264 30.18 10.38 -9.85
C GLY A 264 29.30 9.41 -10.64
N VAL A 265 28.15 9.87 -11.13
CA VAL A 265 27.21 9.10 -11.96
C VAL A 265 27.33 9.61 -13.40
N PRO A 266 27.29 8.74 -14.43
CA PRO A 266 27.31 9.19 -15.82
C PRO A 266 26.13 10.10 -16.15
N SER A 267 26.40 11.25 -16.77
CA SER A 267 25.37 12.07 -17.41
C SER A 267 25.04 11.49 -18.79
N LEU A 268 23.75 11.37 -19.10
CA LEU A 268 23.28 10.91 -20.41
C LEU A 268 23.01 12.05 -21.42
N LEU A 269 23.10 13.30 -20.99
CA LEU A 269 22.58 14.43 -21.74
C LEU A 269 23.65 15.05 -22.66
N ASP A 270 23.37 15.11 -23.98
CA ASP A 270 24.17 15.87 -24.94
C ASP A 270 23.57 17.28 -25.15
N ILE A 271 23.98 18.21 -24.28
CA ILE A 271 23.53 19.61 -24.34
C ILE A 271 23.97 20.29 -25.64
N SER A 272 25.18 20.01 -26.13
CA SER A 272 25.67 20.62 -27.36
C SER A 272 24.78 20.27 -28.54
N ARG A 273 24.32 19.02 -28.63
CA ARG A 273 23.35 18.60 -29.64
C ARG A 273 21.99 19.23 -29.42
N LEU A 274 21.51 19.38 -28.18
CA LEU A 274 20.26 20.08 -27.88
C LEU A 274 20.27 21.50 -28.44
N LEU A 275 21.32 22.26 -28.11
CA LEU A 275 21.51 23.65 -28.54
C LEU A 275 21.52 23.77 -30.08
N GLN A 276 22.21 22.86 -30.78
CA GLN A 276 22.24 22.82 -32.25
C GLN A 276 20.89 22.51 -32.90
N LYS A 277 19.97 21.86 -32.16
CA LYS A 277 18.64 21.49 -32.64
C LYS A 277 17.57 22.53 -32.33
N ILE A 278 17.91 23.59 -31.62
CA ILE A 278 17.02 24.73 -31.43
C ILE A 278 16.67 25.34 -32.79
N VAL A 279 15.41 25.75 -32.92
CA VAL A 279 14.88 26.48 -34.07
C VAL A 279 14.01 27.63 -33.58
N THR A 280 14.16 28.79 -34.21
CA THR A 280 13.43 30.01 -33.88
C THR A 280 12.70 30.50 -35.13
N LYS A 281 11.44 30.90 -35.00
CA LYS A 281 10.67 31.50 -36.09
C LYS A 281 9.78 32.63 -35.60
N THR A 282 9.65 33.64 -36.44
CA THR A 282 8.57 34.62 -36.36
C THR A 282 7.29 33.96 -36.86
N VAL A 283 6.28 33.90 -36.00
CA VAL A 283 5.01 33.20 -36.23
C VAL A 283 3.87 34.21 -36.24
N PRO A 284 3.01 34.23 -37.29
CA PRO A 284 1.80 35.03 -37.28
C PRO A 284 0.87 34.64 -36.14
N MET A 285 0.17 35.59 -35.52
CA MET A 285 -0.71 35.31 -34.37
C MET A 285 -1.86 34.31 -34.63
N LYS A 286 -2.18 34.00 -35.89
CA LYS A 286 -3.13 32.95 -36.28
C LYS A 286 -2.55 31.53 -36.13
N ASP A 287 -1.24 31.39 -36.22
CA ASP A 287 -0.51 30.11 -36.21
C ASP A 287 0.18 29.85 -34.85
N VAL A 288 0.11 30.81 -33.92
CA VAL A 288 0.58 30.64 -32.53
C VAL A 288 -0.31 29.62 -31.79
N PRO A 289 0.27 28.61 -31.12
CA PRO A 289 -0.49 27.66 -30.30
C PRO A 289 -1.44 28.36 -29.31
N GLY A 290 -2.67 27.84 -29.19
CA GLY A 290 -3.75 28.51 -28.45
C GLY A 290 -3.47 28.71 -26.95
N ASP A 291 -2.68 27.83 -26.34
CA ASP A 291 -2.24 27.95 -24.96
C ASP A 291 -1.28 29.13 -24.75
N ILE A 292 -0.35 29.35 -25.67
CA ILE A 292 0.56 30.52 -25.66
C ILE A 292 -0.23 31.79 -25.98
N LYS A 293 -1.13 31.72 -26.96
CA LYS A 293 -1.94 32.86 -27.42
C LYS A 293 -2.80 33.47 -26.31
N ARG A 294 -3.28 32.65 -25.36
CA ARG A 294 -4.08 33.13 -24.20
C ARG A 294 -3.28 33.98 -23.22
N ALA A 295 -1.96 33.82 -23.16
CA ALA A 295 -1.10 34.57 -22.26
C ALA A 295 -0.68 35.95 -22.83
N LEU A 296 -0.89 36.17 -24.13
CA LEU A 296 -0.46 37.37 -24.84
C LEU A 296 -1.51 38.47 -24.79
N LYS A 297 -1.08 39.71 -24.59
CA LYS A 297 -1.94 40.88 -24.72
C LYS A 297 -2.19 41.18 -26.21
N GLY A 298 -3.42 41.52 -26.58
CA GLY A 298 -3.79 41.81 -27.98
C GLY A 298 -3.00 42.99 -28.56
N GLY A 299 -2.84 43.02 -29.89
CA GLY A 299 -2.26 44.17 -30.62
C GLY A 299 -0.98 43.93 -31.43
N ARG A 300 -0.50 42.69 -31.55
CA ARG A 300 0.62 42.32 -32.46
C ARG A 300 0.15 41.41 -33.59
N ASP A 301 0.82 41.51 -34.75
CA ASP A 301 0.56 40.66 -35.92
C ASP A 301 1.33 39.33 -35.87
N ASN A 302 2.48 39.31 -35.19
CA ASN A 302 3.38 38.16 -35.05
C ASN A 302 4.16 38.18 -33.72
N CYS A 303 4.79 37.05 -33.39
CA CYS A 303 5.73 36.90 -32.28
C CYS A 303 6.82 35.88 -32.63
N ASP A 304 7.96 35.90 -31.93
CA ASP A 304 9.04 34.95 -32.10
C ASP A 304 8.88 33.76 -31.13
N LEU A 305 8.79 32.56 -31.70
CA LEU A 305 8.74 31.31 -30.96
C LEU A 305 10.01 30.50 -31.21
N PHE A 306 10.50 29.84 -30.16
CA PHE A 306 11.58 28.88 -30.26
C PHE A 306 11.14 27.50 -29.77
N GLY A 307 11.82 26.48 -30.28
CA GLY A 307 11.57 25.08 -29.97
C GLY A 307 12.67 24.21 -30.55
N LEU A 308 12.40 22.92 -30.74
CA LEU A 308 13.33 21.98 -31.35
C LEU A 308 12.90 21.60 -32.77
N LYS A 309 13.88 21.38 -33.65
CA LYS A 309 13.64 20.71 -34.93
C LYS A 309 13.10 19.31 -34.67
N TRP A 310 12.26 18.78 -35.56
CA TRP A 310 11.80 17.38 -35.52
C TRP A 310 12.96 16.37 -35.31
N SER A 311 14.11 16.58 -35.97
CA SER A 311 15.30 15.73 -35.83
C SER A 311 15.98 15.79 -34.45
N GLY A 312 15.57 16.71 -33.57
CA GLY A 312 16.04 16.84 -32.19
C GLY A 312 15.03 16.34 -31.16
N ALA A 313 13.87 15.82 -31.58
CA ALA A 313 12.82 15.36 -30.66
C ALA A 313 13.31 14.28 -29.69
N ALA A 314 14.19 13.37 -30.13
CA ALA A 314 14.75 12.30 -29.29
C ALA A 314 15.57 12.81 -28.09
N ILE A 315 16.04 14.06 -28.12
CA ILE A 315 16.80 14.66 -27.00
C ILE A 315 15.88 14.92 -25.80
N LEU A 316 14.57 15.09 -26.03
CA LEU A 316 13.60 15.15 -24.94
C LEU A 316 13.50 13.82 -24.18
N ASP A 317 13.68 12.69 -24.88
CA ASP A 317 13.75 11.37 -24.25
C ASP A 317 15.04 11.24 -23.41
N GLU A 318 16.17 11.81 -23.86
CA GLU A 318 17.42 11.88 -23.08
C GLU A 318 17.24 12.69 -21.79
N LEU A 319 16.57 13.85 -21.86
CA LEU A 319 16.23 14.65 -20.67
C LEU A 319 15.36 13.87 -19.69
N HIS A 320 14.36 13.15 -20.20
CA HIS A 320 13.49 12.32 -19.36
C HIS A 320 14.27 11.17 -18.70
N LEU A 321 15.10 10.47 -19.48
CA LEU A 321 15.91 9.35 -18.98
C LEU A 321 16.97 9.81 -17.98
N ALA A 322 17.61 10.95 -18.21
CA ALA A 322 18.55 11.57 -17.26
C ALA A 322 17.87 11.80 -15.91
N ARG A 323 16.66 12.38 -15.91
CA ARG A 323 15.85 12.55 -14.70
C ARG A 323 15.58 11.23 -13.99
N VAL A 324 15.11 10.22 -14.73
CA VAL A 324 14.80 8.89 -14.17
C VAL A 324 16.03 8.27 -13.50
N LEU A 325 17.19 8.36 -14.13
CA LEU A 325 18.44 7.84 -13.57
C LEU A 325 18.89 8.59 -12.31
N LEU A 326 18.83 9.92 -12.29
CA LEU A 326 19.19 10.71 -11.11
C LEU A 326 18.29 10.36 -9.92
N TYR A 327 16.98 10.23 -10.15
CA TYR A 327 16.06 9.78 -9.09
C TYR A 327 16.37 8.36 -8.61
N ALA A 328 16.58 7.41 -9.53
CA ALA A 328 16.84 6.02 -9.18
C ALA A 328 18.18 5.82 -8.46
N LYS A 329 19.23 6.53 -8.89
CA LYS A 329 20.59 6.36 -8.39
C LYS A 329 20.90 7.24 -7.19
N ILE A 330 20.43 8.49 -7.18
CA ILE A 330 20.82 9.50 -6.18
C ILE A 330 19.65 9.79 -5.24
N TYR A 331 18.55 10.35 -5.76
CA TYR A 331 17.53 10.97 -4.90
C TYR A 331 16.63 9.98 -4.14
N ARG A 332 16.49 8.73 -4.62
CA ARG A 332 15.76 7.64 -3.94
C ARG A 332 16.68 6.64 -3.25
N GLN A 333 17.96 6.92 -3.14
CA GLN A 333 18.88 6.03 -2.45
C GLN A 333 18.46 5.93 -0.97
N LYS A 334 18.25 4.71 -0.47
CA LYS A 334 17.63 4.46 0.84
C LYS A 334 18.29 5.14 2.05
N LYS A 335 19.62 5.31 2.04
CA LYS A 335 20.35 6.01 3.12
C LYS A 335 20.15 7.52 3.00
N VAL A 336 20.04 8.07 1.78
CA VAL A 336 19.62 9.47 1.58
C VAL A 336 18.23 9.66 2.18
N LEU A 337 17.28 8.80 1.81
CA LEU A 337 15.91 8.84 2.33
C LEU A 337 15.84 8.68 3.86
N ALA A 338 16.73 7.88 4.46
CA ALA A 338 16.81 7.74 5.91
C ALA A 338 17.24 9.03 6.60
N VAL A 339 18.21 9.76 6.05
CA VAL A 339 18.66 11.05 6.59
C VAL A 339 17.58 12.11 6.39
N GLU A 340 16.94 12.15 5.22
CA GLU A 340 15.77 13.02 4.97
C GLU A 340 14.65 12.72 5.98
N ALA A 341 14.37 11.44 6.26
CA ALA A 341 13.36 11.04 7.24
C ALA A 341 13.68 11.51 8.67
N MET A 342 14.95 11.54 9.07
CA MET A 342 15.34 12.07 10.38
C MET A 342 15.16 13.60 10.46
N ILE A 343 15.44 14.33 9.38
CA ILE A 343 15.16 15.77 9.29
C ILE A 343 13.66 16.01 9.33
N ASP A 344 12.88 15.25 8.55
CA ASP A 344 11.41 15.27 8.58
C ASP A 344 10.89 15.05 10.00
N ALA A 345 11.43 14.09 10.73
CA ALA A 345 11.05 13.82 12.13
C ALA A 345 11.29 15.01 13.06
N ILE A 346 12.39 15.75 12.87
CA ILE A 346 12.69 16.96 13.65
C ILE A 346 11.69 18.08 13.33
N PHE A 347 11.46 18.39 12.06
CA PHE A 347 10.49 19.42 11.66
C PHE A 347 9.07 19.09 12.12
N GLU A 348 8.68 17.81 12.02
CA GLU A 348 7.39 17.34 12.48
C GLU A 348 7.25 17.45 14.01
N ALA A 349 8.27 17.03 14.75
CA ALA A 349 8.33 17.19 16.20
C ALA A 349 8.14 18.67 16.61
N LEU A 350 8.90 19.59 16.00
CA LEU A 350 8.77 21.03 16.24
C LEU A 350 7.37 21.56 15.88
N GLY A 351 6.78 21.07 14.80
CA GLY A 351 5.45 21.46 14.35
C GLY A 351 4.30 21.02 15.27
N THR A 352 4.53 20.08 16.21
CA THR A 352 3.54 19.66 17.20
C THR A 352 3.50 20.52 18.46
N VAL A 353 4.40 21.47 18.63
CA VAL A 353 4.36 22.40 19.76
C VAL A 353 3.17 23.36 19.61
N ASP A 354 2.38 23.49 20.68
CA ASP A 354 1.22 24.37 20.69
C ASP A 354 1.59 25.82 20.37
N GLY A 355 0.83 26.44 19.45
CA GLY A 355 1.04 27.82 19.02
C GLY A 355 2.11 28.02 17.95
N VAL A 356 2.76 26.96 17.47
CA VAL A 356 3.73 27.05 16.36
C VAL A 356 3.01 27.25 15.03
N SER A 357 3.29 28.39 14.39
CA SER A 357 2.83 28.67 13.03
C SER A 357 3.82 28.14 11.99
N PRO A 358 3.41 28.01 10.71
CA PRO A 358 4.36 27.73 9.62
C PRO A 358 5.53 28.71 9.58
N LEU A 359 5.30 29.98 9.94
CA LEU A 359 6.32 31.02 9.89
C LEU A 359 7.51 30.71 10.81
N ASN A 360 7.28 30.19 12.02
CA ASN A 360 8.37 29.81 12.93
C ASN A 360 9.36 28.83 12.28
N LEU A 361 8.82 27.83 11.59
CA LEU A 361 9.61 26.80 10.92
C LEU A 361 10.25 27.31 9.62
N ILE A 362 9.57 28.22 8.90
CA ILE A 362 10.16 28.93 7.77
C ILE A 362 11.36 29.74 8.25
N GLU A 363 11.22 30.58 9.28
CA GLU A 363 12.31 31.41 9.81
C GLU A 363 13.53 30.58 10.23
N LEU A 364 13.31 29.41 10.86
CA LEU A 364 14.37 28.46 11.18
C LEU A 364 15.23 28.15 9.94
N CYS A 365 14.60 27.85 8.79
CA CYS A 365 15.29 27.50 7.54
C CYS A 365 16.16 28.62 6.94
N TYR A 366 16.01 29.88 7.39
CA TYR A 366 16.78 31.03 6.89
C TYR A 366 17.75 31.61 7.92
N LYS A 367 17.60 31.26 9.20
CA LYS A 367 18.51 31.67 10.28
C LYS A 367 19.73 30.76 10.41
N ILE A 368 19.65 29.53 9.90
CA ILE A 368 20.70 28.52 10.05
C ILE A 368 21.10 27.93 8.69
N SER A 369 22.37 27.54 8.54
CA SER A 369 22.86 26.78 7.38
C SER A 369 22.75 25.27 7.57
N ASP A 370 22.99 24.51 6.50
CA ASP A 370 22.94 23.04 6.50
C ASP A 370 23.89 22.46 7.56
N ASP A 371 25.14 22.89 7.54
CA ASP A 371 26.17 22.41 8.48
C ASP A 371 25.87 22.83 9.92
N GLN A 372 25.41 24.08 10.12
CA GLN A 372 25.03 24.59 11.44
C GLN A 372 23.87 23.80 12.06
N PHE A 373 22.86 23.43 11.25
CA PHE A 373 21.71 22.67 11.72
C PHE A 373 22.14 21.32 12.30
N ILE A 374 23.05 20.62 11.62
CA ILE A 374 23.52 19.30 12.04
C ILE A 374 24.33 19.36 13.34
N VAL A 375 25.22 20.33 13.47
CA VAL A 375 26.09 20.42 14.66
C VAL A 375 25.39 21.03 15.87
N SER A 376 24.23 21.66 15.67
CA SER A 376 23.46 22.31 16.73
C SER A 376 22.95 21.34 17.79
N GLU A 377 22.89 21.82 19.02
CA GLU A 377 22.12 21.18 20.08
C GLU A 377 20.63 21.56 19.97
N ALA A 378 19.75 20.78 20.60
CA ALA A 378 18.31 21.02 20.56
C ALA A 378 17.94 22.46 20.96
N SER A 379 18.59 23.02 22.00
CA SER A 379 18.35 24.39 22.45
C SER A 379 18.52 25.44 21.36
N ALA A 380 19.55 25.32 20.52
CA ALA A 380 19.81 26.25 19.43
C ALA A 380 18.75 26.14 18.32
N ILE A 381 18.25 24.93 18.05
CA ILE A 381 17.15 24.73 17.08
C ILE A 381 15.85 25.36 17.57
N PHE A 382 15.50 25.14 18.84
CA PHE A 382 14.32 25.76 19.46
C PHE A 382 14.44 27.30 19.49
N GLU A 383 15.61 27.83 19.82
CA GLU A 383 15.89 29.27 19.80
C GLU A 383 15.77 29.87 18.39
N ALA A 384 16.39 29.23 17.39
CA ALA A 384 16.34 29.69 16.00
C ALA A 384 14.90 29.71 15.44
N ALA A 385 14.09 28.71 15.81
CA ALA A 385 12.68 28.65 15.45
C ALA A 385 11.78 29.62 16.26
N SER A 386 12.33 30.25 17.31
CA SER A 386 11.57 31.04 18.29
C SER A 386 10.47 30.22 18.97
N ILE A 387 10.74 28.94 19.29
CA ILE A 387 9.80 27.98 19.88
C ILE A 387 10.28 27.59 21.28
N LYS A 388 9.37 27.54 22.27
CA LYS A 388 9.66 26.95 23.58
C LYS A 388 9.29 25.46 23.58
N PRO A 389 10.14 24.56 24.10
CA PRO A 389 9.83 23.13 24.14
C PRO A 389 8.59 22.88 25.02
N SER A 390 7.61 22.15 24.49
CA SER A 390 6.36 21.81 25.19
C SER A 390 6.53 20.71 26.24
N SER A 391 7.54 19.85 26.09
CA SER A 391 7.86 18.78 27.04
C SER A 391 9.33 18.36 27.00
N PRO A 392 9.86 17.77 28.10
CA PRO A 392 11.21 17.18 28.11
C PRO A 392 11.37 16.06 27.08
N GLY A 393 10.31 15.26 26.83
CA GLY A 393 10.34 14.17 25.85
C GLY A 393 10.58 14.68 24.43
N LEU A 394 9.89 15.76 24.04
CA LEU A 394 10.09 16.38 22.72
C LEU A 394 11.50 16.96 22.57
N PHE A 395 11.98 17.67 23.59
CA PHE A 395 13.33 18.24 23.59
C PHE A 395 14.40 17.15 23.45
N ASN A 396 14.27 16.06 24.22
CA ASN A 396 15.17 14.91 24.17
C ASN A 396 15.09 14.17 22.84
N PHE A 397 13.92 14.06 22.21
CA PHE A 397 13.76 13.45 20.90
C PHE A 397 14.51 14.25 19.82
N VAL A 398 14.34 15.58 19.78
CA VAL A 398 15.05 16.45 18.82
C VAL A 398 16.57 16.36 19.05
N GLY A 399 17.03 16.51 20.29
CA GLY A 399 18.45 16.41 20.63
C GLY A 399 19.04 15.02 20.35
N GLY A 400 18.29 13.96 20.63
CA GLY A 400 18.66 12.58 20.32
C GLY A 400 18.77 12.34 18.81
N THR A 401 17.85 12.88 18.02
CA THR A 401 17.87 12.74 16.56
C THR A 401 19.03 13.52 15.92
N LEU A 402 19.33 14.72 16.40
CA LEU A 402 20.52 15.49 15.99
C LEU A 402 21.82 14.74 16.34
N ARG A 403 21.91 14.19 17.56
CA ARG A 403 23.05 13.36 17.96
C ARG A 403 23.22 12.14 17.06
N ARG A 404 22.14 11.42 16.79
CA ARG A 404 22.11 10.29 15.85
C ARG A 404 22.59 10.66 14.44
N LEU A 405 22.16 11.81 13.93
CA LEU A 405 22.64 12.35 12.65
C LEU A 405 24.17 12.55 12.66
N ARG A 406 24.71 13.17 13.72
CA ARG A 406 26.16 13.41 13.89
C ARG A 406 26.95 12.11 14.03
N ASP A 407 26.45 11.16 14.81
CA ASP A 407 27.13 9.90 15.13
C ASP A 407 26.92 8.82 14.06
N ARG A 408 26.22 9.16 12.97
CA ARG A 408 25.86 8.24 11.88
C ARG A 408 24.98 7.07 12.30
N ASP A 409 24.29 7.21 13.43
CA ASP A 409 23.30 6.26 13.91
C ASP A 409 21.94 6.54 13.25
N LEU A 410 21.87 6.26 11.96
CA LEU A 410 20.71 6.59 11.13
C LEU A 410 19.51 5.72 11.46
N PHE A 411 18.31 6.27 11.23
CA PHE A 411 17.11 5.46 11.14
C PHE A 411 17.29 4.35 10.09
N VAL A 412 16.72 3.19 10.37
CA VAL A 412 16.80 2.01 9.51
C VAL A 412 15.45 1.76 8.86
N THR A 413 15.46 1.13 7.69
CA THR A 413 14.23 0.72 7.01
C THR A 413 13.56 -0.37 7.84
N SER A 414 12.46 -0.02 8.49
CA SER A 414 11.59 -0.98 9.18
C SER A 414 10.80 -1.78 8.15
N LEU A 415 10.17 -1.11 7.18
CA LEU A 415 9.39 -1.74 6.11
C LEU A 415 9.63 -1.04 4.75
N ALA A 416 9.89 -1.81 3.70
CA ALA A 416 9.89 -1.36 2.31
C ALA A 416 8.59 -1.79 1.62
N LEU A 417 7.80 -0.82 1.16
CA LEU A 417 6.46 -1.05 0.59
C LEU A 417 6.50 -1.15 -0.93
N LEU A 418 5.97 -2.26 -1.45
CA LEU A 418 5.76 -2.49 -2.87
C LEU A 418 4.29 -2.78 -3.14
N GLU A 419 3.79 -2.30 -4.28
CA GLU A 419 2.48 -2.68 -4.82
C GLU A 419 2.42 -4.16 -5.22
N LYS A 420 3.56 -4.71 -5.65
CA LYS A 420 3.72 -6.12 -6.00
C LYS A 420 5.05 -6.62 -5.44
N TYR A 421 4.97 -7.51 -4.46
CA TYR A 421 6.15 -8.15 -3.90
C TYR A 421 6.59 -9.34 -4.77
N PRO A 422 7.91 -9.58 -4.90
CA PRO A 422 8.41 -10.83 -5.45
C PRO A 422 7.90 -12.02 -4.65
N ASP A 423 7.57 -13.12 -5.31
CA ASP A 423 7.12 -14.38 -4.69
C ASP A 423 5.94 -14.23 -3.70
N ASP A 424 5.05 -13.25 -3.93
CA ASP A 424 3.82 -13.09 -3.14
C ASP A 424 2.85 -14.27 -3.42
N PRO A 425 2.58 -15.15 -2.44
CA PRO A 425 1.69 -16.29 -2.65
C PRO A 425 0.22 -15.86 -2.84
N TRP A 426 -0.13 -14.63 -2.46
CA TRP A 426 -1.47 -14.05 -2.59
C TRP A 426 -1.61 -13.14 -3.82
N GLN A 427 -0.65 -13.10 -4.73
CA GLN A 427 -0.68 -12.20 -5.90
C GLN A 427 -1.92 -12.35 -6.80
N SER A 428 -2.59 -13.52 -6.77
CA SER A 428 -3.83 -13.77 -7.52
C SER A 428 -5.10 -13.44 -6.74
N ASP A 429 -5.01 -13.15 -5.44
CA ASP A 429 -6.15 -12.75 -4.62
C ASP A 429 -6.51 -11.28 -4.91
N LYS A 430 -7.76 -11.05 -5.33
CA LYS A 430 -8.27 -9.71 -5.61
C LYS A 430 -8.20 -8.78 -4.41
N LYS A 431 -8.40 -9.29 -3.19
CA LYS A 431 -8.34 -8.50 -1.96
C LYS A 431 -6.90 -8.08 -1.65
N GLN A 432 -5.93 -8.97 -1.86
CA GLN A 432 -4.51 -8.66 -1.70
C GLN A 432 -4.07 -7.56 -2.68
N VAL A 433 -4.37 -7.74 -3.96
CA VAL A 433 -4.02 -6.77 -5.00
C VAL A 433 -4.65 -5.41 -4.71
N LEU A 434 -5.96 -5.38 -4.40
CA LEU A 434 -6.65 -4.15 -4.06
C LEU A 434 -6.05 -3.48 -2.81
N GLY A 435 -5.73 -4.26 -1.78
CA GLY A 435 -5.15 -3.77 -0.52
C GLY A 435 -3.78 -3.12 -0.73
N LEU A 436 -2.87 -3.78 -1.44
CA LEU A 436 -1.54 -3.24 -1.74
C LEU A 436 -1.59 -2.03 -2.67
N THR A 437 -2.43 -2.04 -3.72
CA THR A 437 -2.61 -0.87 -4.59
C THR A 437 -3.21 0.32 -3.84
N THR A 438 -4.16 0.08 -2.92
CA THR A 438 -4.73 1.16 -2.08
C THR A 438 -3.70 1.72 -1.11
N LEU A 439 -2.92 0.84 -0.45
CA LEU A 439 -1.82 1.25 0.42
C LEU A 439 -0.78 2.10 -0.32
N ALA A 440 -0.43 1.72 -1.53
CA ALA A 440 0.48 2.47 -2.39
C ALA A 440 -0.05 3.88 -2.70
N ALA A 441 -1.32 4.00 -3.09
CA ALA A 441 -1.96 5.29 -3.37
C ALA A 441 -2.05 6.17 -2.11
N ASP A 442 -2.34 5.57 -0.95
CA ASP A 442 -2.36 6.29 0.33
C ASP A 442 -0.98 6.77 0.75
N CYS A 443 0.09 6.04 0.43
CA CYS A 443 1.46 6.49 0.65
C CYS A 443 1.80 7.70 -0.23
N GLU A 444 1.29 7.79 -1.45
CA GLU A 444 1.53 8.94 -2.34
C GLU A 444 0.77 10.20 -1.87
N ASN A 445 -0.37 10.04 -1.20
CA ASN A 445 -1.16 11.14 -0.66
C ASN A 445 -0.64 11.63 0.71
N THR A 446 -0.22 12.91 0.80
CA THR A 446 0.36 13.49 2.02
C THR A 446 -0.54 13.37 3.26
N GLN A 447 -1.85 13.60 3.14
CA GLN A 447 -2.77 13.53 4.27
C GLN A 447 -2.94 12.09 4.75
N LYS A 448 -3.23 11.17 3.82
CA LYS A 448 -3.42 9.75 4.16
C LYS A 448 -2.14 9.09 4.67
N ARG A 449 -0.98 9.55 4.19
CA ARG A 449 0.33 9.15 4.74
C ARG A 449 0.48 9.53 6.21
N GLY A 450 -0.01 10.72 6.60
CA GLY A 450 -0.06 11.15 8.00
C GLY A 450 -0.94 10.24 8.86
N GLU A 451 -2.12 9.86 8.37
CA GLU A 451 -3.03 8.90 9.03
C GLU A 451 -2.41 7.50 9.15
N LEU A 452 -1.77 7.02 8.09
CA LEU A 452 -1.05 5.74 8.07
C LEU A 452 0.05 5.73 9.14
N ARG A 453 0.88 6.77 9.17
CA ARG A 453 1.94 6.93 10.18
C ARG A 453 1.37 6.92 11.59
N GLN A 454 0.32 7.69 11.86
CA GLN A 454 -0.33 7.75 13.18
C GLN A 454 -0.91 6.39 13.58
N GLY A 455 -1.50 5.67 12.64
CA GLY A 455 -2.01 4.32 12.87
C GLY A 455 -0.92 3.33 13.24
N ILE A 456 0.20 3.34 12.52
CA ILE A 456 1.36 2.50 12.82
C ILE A 456 1.97 2.88 14.17
N ALA A 457 2.12 4.17 14.46
CA ALA A 457 2.60 4.64 15.76
C ALA A 457 1.68 4.22 16.92
N SER A 458 0.37 4.19 16.69
CA SER A 458 -0.61 3.73 17.69
C SER A 458 -0.48 2.23 17.95
N GLU A 459 -0.35 1.42 16.89
CA GLU A 459 -0.06 -0.01 17.03
C GLU A 459 1.29 -0.26 17.71
N LEU A 460 2.31 0.55 17.45
CA LEU A 460 3.60 0.46 18.11
C LEU A 460 3.50 0.82 19.61
N ALA A 461 2.73 1.85 19.96
CA ALA A 461 2.49 2.21 21.36
C ALA A 461 1.68 1.13 22.10
N LEU A 462 0.68 0.53 21.46
CA LEU A 462 -0.03 -0.63 21.99
C LEU A 462 0.94 -1.81 22.21
N LEU A 463 1.87 -2.05 21.28
CA LEU A 463 2.86 -3.13 21.35
C LEU A 463 3.76 -2.92 22.56
N ALA A 464 4.29 -1.70 22.70
CA ALA A 464 5.08 -1.30 23.86
C ALA A 464 4.31 -1.41 25.19
N GLY A 465 2.98 -1.25 25.18
CA GLY A 465 2.14 -1.43 26.36
C GLY A 465 2.01 -2.88 26.82
N VAL A 466 1.99 -3.85 25.90
CA VAL A 466 1.87 -5.28 26.23
C VAL A 466 3.22 -5.98 26.38
N LEU A 467 4.26 -5.46 25.73
CA LEU A 467 5.60 -6.02 25.73
C LEU A 467 6.64 -4.87 25.73
N PRO A 468 6.83 -4.20 26.89
CA PRO A 468 7.68 -3.01 26.99
C PRO A 468 9.14 -3.26 26.59
N ASP A 469 9.65 -4.44 26.88
CA ASP A 469 11.03 -4.86 26.57
C ASP A 469 11.25 -5.21 25.09
N ALA A 470 10.22 -5.07 24.23
CA ALA A 470 10.36 -5.19 22.79
C ALA A 470 10.85 -3.90 22.10
N ILE A 471 10.90 -2.80 22.83
CA ILE A 471 11.51 -1.54 22.41
C ILE A 471 12.62 -1.21 23.43
N ASP A 472 13.81 -0.78 22.99
CA ASP A 472 14.96 -0.55 23.90
C ASP A 472 14.76 0.69 24.79
N ASP A 473 13.81 0.62 25.73
CA ASP A 473 13.44 1.68 26.69
C ASP A 473 13.10 3.04 26.04
N VAL A 474 12.65 3.02 24.79
CA VAL A 474 12.26 4.24 24.07
C VAL A 474 10.97 4.82 24.66
N PRO A 475 10.93 6.11 25.07
CA PRO A 475 9.75 6.71 25.67
C PRO A 475 8.53 6.64 24.74
N THR A 476 7.43 6.04 25.23
CA THR A 476 6.22 5.78 24.44
C THR A 476 5.58 7.05 23.86
N ASN A 477 5.68 8.17 24.58
CA ASN A 477 5.20 9.50 24.15
C ASN A 477 6.01 10.11 22.99
N THR A 478 7.15 9.51 22.61
CA THR A 478 7.99 9.96 21.48
C THR A 478 7.96 9.03 20.28
N LEU A 479 7.37 7.83 20.42
CA LEU A 479 7.34 6.81 19.35
C LEU A 479 6.71 7.32 18.05
N GLN A 480 5.70 8.18 18.16
CA GLN A 480 5.02 8.77 17.00
C GLN A 480 5.96 9.59 16.10
N TYR A 481 7.00 10.20 16.66
CA TYR A 481 7.97 10.98 15.89
C TYR A 481 9.06 10.10 15.27
N GLY A 482 9.32 8.94 15.87
CA GLY A 482 10.31 7.99 15.36
C GLY A 482 9.86 7.24 14.10
N VAL A 483 8.55 7.05 13.90
CA VAL A 483 8.01 6.39 12.71
C VAL A 483 7.84 7.40 11.58
N VAL A 484 8.62 7.28 10.51
CA VAL A 484 8.56 8.20 9.37
C VAL A 484 8.30 7.43 8.08
N ILE A 485 7.30 7.88 7.32
CA ILE A 485 7.00 7.32 5.99
C ILE A 485 7.54 8.25 4.93
N SER A 486 8.56 7.78 4.21
CA SER A 486 9.14 8.45 3.06
C SER A 486 8.62 7.80 1.78
N ALA A 487 7.85 8.55 1.00
CA ALA A 487 7.37 8.14 -0.31
C ALA A 487 7.66 9.28 -1.29
N LYS A 488 8.46 8.99 -2.31
CA LYS A 488 8.72 9.91 -3.44
C LYS A 488 7.84 9.47 -4.61
N PRO A 489 7.06 10.38 -5.23
CA PRO A 489 6.11 10.03 -6.29
C PRO A 489 6.82 9.29 -7.42
N ARG A 490 6.15 8.29 -8.02
CA ARG A 490 6.64 7.60 -9.22
C ARG A 490 6.93 8.64 -10.31
N LEU A 491 8.05 8.48 -11.01
CA LEU A 491 8.32 9.32 -12.17
C LEU A 491 7.53 8.70 -13.32
N SER A 492 6.46 9.34 -13.76
CA SER A 492 5.72 8.94 -14.95
C SER A 492 6.23 9.68 -16.19
N GLY A 493 6.04 9.08 -17.38
CA GLY A 493 5.97 9.85 -18.63
C GLY A 493 4.84 10.89 -18.56
N GLY A 494 4.87 11.95 -19.37
CA GLY A 494 3.93 13.08 -19.24
C GLY A 494 4.49 14.24 -18.39
N THR A 495 5.68 14.75 -18.71
CA THR A 495 6.36 15.80 -17.92
C THR A 495 6.24 17.18 -18.55
N GLU A 496 6.71 18.21 -17.84
CA GLU A 496 6.93 19.57 -18.39
C GLU A 496 7.75 19.55 -19.70
N ILE A 497 8.63 18.56 -19.86
CA ILE A 497 9.43 18.32 -21.08
C ILE A 497 8.52 18.13 -22.32
N ASP A 498 7.34 17.55 -22.15
CA ASP A 498 6.41 17.28 -23.26
C ASP A 498 5.69 18.55 -23.73
N ARG A 499 5.80 19.65 -22.97
CA ARG A 499 5.35 20.97 -23.41
C ARG A 499 6.33 21.61 -24.40
N ALA A 500 7.51 21.04 -24.65
CA ALA A 500 8.45 21.58 -25.64
C ALA A 500 7.79 21.78 -27.01
N LEU A 501 8.05 22.92 -27.65
CA LEU A 501 7.62 23.14 -29.03
C LEU A 501 8.51 22.36 -29.99
N ILE A 502 7.90 21.61 -30.89
CA ILE A 502 8.56 20.90 -31.99
C ILE A 502 8.14 21.54 -33.30
N LEU A 503 9.10 21.88 -34.16
CA LEU A 503 8.83 22.37 -35.50
C LEU A 503 8.64 21.18 -36.45
N GLN A 504 7.42 21.03 -36.96
CA GLN A 504 7.04 20.03 -37.95
C GLN A 504 6.21 20.70 -39.07
N ASN A 505 6.52 20.40 -40.33
CA ASN A 505 5.79 20.95 -41.49
C ASN A 505 5.59 22.47 -41.44
N ASN A 506 6.64 23.20 -41.02
CA ASN A 506 6.64 24.65 -40.86
C ASN A 506 5.71 25.22 -39.78
N LYS A 507 5.15 24.37 -38.90
CA LYS A 507 4.31 24.78 -37.76
C LYS A 507 4.89 24.25 -36.45
N PHE A 508 4.71 25.02 -35.38
CA PHE A 508 5.03 24.55 -34.04
C PHE A 508 3.86 23.76 -33.48
N ILE A 509 4.18 22.60 -32.92
CA ILE A 509 3.27 21.70 -32.22
C ILE A 509 3.87 21.35 -30.86
N ARG A 510 3.06 21.00 -29.87
CA ARG A 510 3.57 20.59 -28.55
C ARG A 510 4.08 19.14 -28.65
N GLY A 511 5.17 18.84 -27.94
CA GLY A 511 5.77 17.50 -27.87
C GLY A 511 4.78 16.40 -27.48
N ARG A 512 3.88 16.69 -26.53
CA ARG A 512 2.82 15.78 -26.07
C ARG A 512 1.81 15.38 -27.16
N ASP A 513 1.68 16.19 -28.21
CA ASP A 513 0.74 15.93 -29.31
C ASP A 513 1.36 14.98 -30.36
N LEU A 514 2.54 14.42 -30.07
CA LEU A 514 3.27 13.50 -30.93
C LEU A 514 3.30 12.10 -30.34
N ASP A 515 2.85 11.11 -31.11
CA ASP A 515 2.76 9.69 -30.73
C ASP A 515 4.12 9.01 -30.38
N ARG A 516 5.25 9.71 -30.52
CA ARG A 516 6.60 9.13 -30.43
C ARG A 516 7.51 9.68 -29.33
N ILE A 517 7.18 10.81 -28.71
CA ILE A 517 8.04 11.43 -27.70
C ILE A 517 7.59 10.97 -26.31
N ASN A 518 8.55 10.64 -25.44
CA ASN A 518 8.32 10.29 -24.04
C ASN A 518 7.51 8.98 -23.83
N GLN A 519 7.93 7.90 -24.47
CA GLN A 519 7.33 6.57 -24.28
C GLN A 519 7.51 6.11 -22.81
N PRO A 520 6.41 5.90 -22.04
CA PRO A 520 6.46 5.62 -20.60
C PRO A 520 7.26 4.35 -20.24
N ALA A 521 7.36 3.41 -21.19
CA ALA A 521 7.92 2.08 -20.98
C ALA A 521 9.34 2.08 -20.38
N TRP A 522 10.18 3.05 -20.72
CA TRP A 522 11.55 3.12 -20.17
C TRP A 522 11.56 3.57 -18.71
N ALA A 523 10.77 4.58 -18.36
CA ALA A 523 10.64 5.04 -16.98
C ALA A 523 9.98 3.98 -16.09
N ASP A 524 8.96 3.30 -16.62
CA ASP A 524 8.26 2.22 -15.95
C ASP A 524 9.18 1.03 -15.64
N ALA A 525 10.11 0.71 -16.56
CA ALA A 525 11.11 -0.34 -16.34
C ALA A 525 12.05 -0.01 -15.15
N TYR A 526 12.48 1.24 -14.99
CA TYR A 526 13.30 1.67 -13.85
C TYR A 526 12.51 1.79 -12.54
N ASN A 527 11.21 2.05 -12.63
CA ASN A 527 10.32 2.04 -11.46
C ASN A 527 9.95 0.62 -11.00
N PHE A 528 10.03 -0.38 -11.89
CA PHE A 528 9.67 -1.77 -11.58
C PHE A 528 10.59 -2.37 -10.50
N GLY A 529 9.99 -2.94 -9.46
CA GLY A 529 10.72 -3.56 -8.34
C GLY A 529 11.34 -2.58 -7.32
N SER A 530 11.28 -1.27 -7.57
CA SER A 530 11.69 -0.27 -6.58
C SER A 530 10.57 -0.07 -5.54
N PRO A 531 10.90 -0.01 -4.23
CA PRO A 531 9.92 0.34 -3.21
C PRO A 531 9.29 1.71 -3.50
N GLN A 532 7.97 1.80 -3.37
CA GLN A 532 7.23 3.06 -3.52
C GLN A 532 7.37 3.94 -2.28
N ALA A 533 7.45 3.29 -1.12
CA ALA A 533 7.61 3.96 0.15
C ALA A 533 8.50 3.13 1.07
N HIS A 534 9.17 3.84 1.98
CA HIS A 534 9.93 3.27 3.06
C HIS A 534 9.38 3.79 4.39
N ILE A 535 9.19 2.88 5.33
CA ILE A 535 8.92 3.20 6.73
C ILE A 535 10.26 3.12 7.45
N PHE A 536 10.70 4.26 7.98
CA PHE A 536 11.91 4.40 8.76
C PHE A 536 11.57 4.50 10.25
N ALA A 537 12.44 3.94 11.07
CA ALA A 537 12.39 4.04 12.52
C ALA A 537 13.80 4.02 13.12
N PRO A 538 14.00 4.51 14.36
CA PRO A 538 15.18 4.20 15.15
C PRO A 538 15.46 2.69 15.16
N ARG A 539 16.73 2.29 15.20
CA ARG A 539 17.14 0.88 15.11
C ARG A 539 16.47 0.03 16.19
N GLU A 540 16.36 0.61 17.38
CA GLU A 540 15.81 0.04 18.60
C GLU A 540 14.32 -0.28 18.50
N THR A 541 13.60 0.44 17.65
CA THR A 541 12.15 0.25 17.46
C THR A 541 11.82 -0.32 16.09
N ALA A 542 12.80 -0.53 15.21
CA ALA A 542 12.56 -0.91 13.82
C ALA A 542 11.87 -2.26 13.67
N LEU A 543 12.26 -3.25 14.47
CA LEU A 543 11.65 -4.59 14.46
C LEU A 543 10.20 -4.54 14.97
N ALA A 544 9.96 -3.85 16.08
CA ALA A 544 8.63 -3.64 16.63
C ALA A 544 7.74 -2.82 15.67
N THR A 545 8.32 -1.82 15.00
CA THR A 545 7.63 -1.00 13.99
C THR A 545 7.21 -1.86 12.79
N PHE A 546 8.01 -2.85 12.38
CA PHE A 546 7.65 -3.75 11.29
C PHE A 546 6.40 -4.57 11.67
N VAL A 547 6.39 -5.16 12.86
CA VAL A 547 5.26 -5.97 13.34
C VAL A 547 4.00 -5.13 13.57
N ALA A 548 4.16 -3.91 14.10
CA ALA A 548 3.07 -2.94 14.24
C ALA A 548 2.50 -2.53 12.87
N ALA A 549 3.38 -2.24 11.90
CA ALA A 549 2.99 -1.88 10.55
C ALA A 549 2.26 -3.04 9.84
N GLU A 550 2.75 -4.28 9.97
CA GLU A 550 2.10 -5.46 9.41
C GLU A 550 0.67 -5.63 9.96
N ARG A 551 0.49 -5.50 11.28
CA ARG A 551 -0.83 -5.58 11.90
C ARG A 551 -1.75 -4.47 11.41
N TYR A 552 -1.28 -3.22 11.36
CA TYR A 552 -2.07 -2.09 10.87
C TYR A 552 -2.46 -2.26 9.39
N ILE A 553 -1.52 -2.69 8.55
CA ILE A 553 -1.75 -2.92 7.12
C ILE A 553 -2.80 -4.02 6.93
N ARG A 554 -2.70 -5.10 7.70
CA ARG A 554 -3.64 -6.21 7.63
C ARG A 554 -5.05 -5.82 8.03
N THR A 555 -5.21 -4.99 9.07
CA THR A 555 -6.53 -4.57 9.57
C THR A 555 -7.16 -3.48 8.72
N LYS A 556 -6.39 -2.49 8.27
CA LYS A 556 -6.91 -1.35 7.48
C LYS A 556 -7.06 -1.66 5.99
N TYR A 557 -6.07 -2.32 5.39
CA TYR A 557 -6.02 -2.55 3.93
C TYR A 557 -6.38 -3.97 3.51
N ASN A 558 -6.56 -4.89 4.47
CA ASN A 558 -6.78 -6.31 4.20
C ASN A 558 -5.69 -6.92 3.28
N ALA A 559 -4.45 -6.45 3.44
CA ALA A 559 -3.28 -6.94 2.74
C ALA A 559 -2.35 -7.70 3.69
N VAL A 560 -1.72 -8.76 3.20
CA VAL A 560 -0.76 -9.59 3.92
C VAL A 560 0.64 -9.26 3.41
N LEU A 561 1.61 -9.04 4.30
CA LEU A 561 3.00 -8.86 3.90
C LEU A 561 3.65 -10.23 3.70
N PRO A 562 4.13 -10.56 2.48
CA PRO A 562 4.81 -11.83 2.22
C PRO A 562 6.21 -11.84 2.85
N ARG A 563 6.84 -13.02 2.88
CA ARG A 563 8.21 -13.20 3.41
C ARG A 563 9.22 -12.29 2.70
N SER A 564 9.07 -12.07 1.40
CA SER A 564 9.91 -11.15 0.63
C SER A 564 9.85 -9.70 1.14
N ALA A 565 8.77 -9.29 1.83
CA ALA A 565 8.71 -7.98 2.48
C ALA A 565 9.71 -7.87 3.63
N ILE A 566 9.94 -8.94 4.41
CA ILE A 566 10.95 -8.97 5.49
C ILE A 566 12.35 -8.80 4.89
N GLU A 567 12.63 -9.55 3.81
CA GLU A 567 13.95 -9.58 3.14
C GLU A 567 14.27 -8.23 2.47
N LEU A 568 13.32 -7.66 1.73
CA LEU A 568 13.47 -6.33 1.12
C LEU A 568 13.67 -5.21 2.16
N SER A 569 13.03 -5.37 3.32
CA SER A 569 13.18 -4.45 4.46
C SER A 569 14.47 -4.68 5.24
N LYS A 570 15.24 -5.72 4.90
CA LYS A 570 16.47 -6.14 5.60
C LYS A 570 16.26 -6.44 7.09
N GLN A 571 15.04 -6.86 7.44
CA GLN A 571 14.74 -7.34 8.77
C GLN A 571 15.19 -8.80 8.89
N ASN A 572 15.58 -9.24 10.09
CA ASN A 572 15.93 -10.62 10.32
C ASN A 572 14.66 -11.46 10.53
N SER A 573 14.45 -12.46 9.68
CA SER A 573 13.27 -13.34 9.77
C SER A 573 13.19 -14.12 11.08
N SER A 574 14.31 -14.49 11.71
CA SER A 574 14.28 -15.18 13.01
C SER A 574 13.76 -14.26 14.11
N ASP A 575 14.22 -13.02 14.10
CA ASP A 575 13.93 -12.04 15.14
C ASP A 575 12.48 -11.56 15.03
N VAL A 576 11.99 -11.36 13.79
CA VAL A 576 10.57 -11.10 13.52
C VAL A 576 9.73 -12.25 14.08
N THR A 577 10.04 -13.50 13.73
CA THR A 577 9.27 -14.66 14.22
C THR A 577 9.32 -14.80 15.74
N ALA A 578 10.48 -14.57 16.36
CA ALA A 578 10.65 -14.61 17.82
C ALA A 578 9.79 -13.54 18.51
N LEU A 579 9.81 -12.30 18.01
CA LEU A 579 8.96 -11.22 18.53
C LEU A 579 7.47 -11.55 18.35
N LYS A 580 7.07 -12.01 17.16
CA LYS A 580 5.69 -12.42 16.89
C LYS A 580 5.21 -13.52 17.86
N ARG A 581 6.06 -14.50 18.20
CA ARG A 581 5.73 -15.56 19.17
C ARG A 581 5.50 -15.03 20.57
N ARG A 582 6.38 -14.12 21.04
CA ARG A 582 6.20 -13.44 22.33
C ARG A 582 4.90 -12.64 22.36
N LEU A 583 4.57 -11.96 21.28
CA LEU A 583 3.33 -11.20 21.13
C LEU A 583 2.08 -12.10 21.10
N GLU A 584 2.13 -13.25 20.43
CA GLU A 584 1.02 -14.23 20.47
C GLU A 584 0.79 -14.76 21.89
N ALA A 585 1.86 -15.01 22.66
CA ALA A 585 1.75 -15.49 24.04
C ALA A 585 1.01 -14.51 24.97
N VAL A 586 1.12 -13.20 24.73
CA VAL A 586 0.38 -12.14 25.47
C VAL A 586 -0.95 -11.76 24.80
N GLY A 587 -1.37 -12.49 23.77
CA GLY A 587 -2.68 -12.31 23.12
C GLY A 587 -2.75 -11.13 22.15
N TRP A 588 -1.62 -10.62 21.65
CA TRP A 588 -1.55 -9.47 20.74
C TRP A 588 -2.40 -9.63 19.47
N TYR A 589 -2.42 -10.83 18.89
CA TYR A 589 -3.21 -11.13 17.68
C TYR A 589 -4.63 -11.61 17.99
N LYS A 590 -5.18 -11.33 19.17
CA LYS A 590 -6.58 -11.64 19.47
C LYS A 590 -7.52 -10.85 18.54
N GLY A 591 -8.41 -11.56 17.86
CA GLY A 591 -9.33 -10.96 16.87
C GLY A 591 -8.70 -10.55 15.54
N ILE A 592 -7.42 -10.87 15.32
CA ILE A 592 -6.71 -10.57 14.09
C ILE A 592 -6.61 -11.84 13.22
N PRO A 593 -6.79 -11.74 11.88
CA PRO A 593 -6.66 -12.87 10.98
C PRO A 593 -5.36 -13.67 11.16
N ILE A 594 -5.46 -14.96 10.88
CA ILE A 594 -4.42 -15.94 11.12
C ILE A 594 -3.16 -15.77 10.28
N ASP A 595 -3.30 -15.16 9.10
CA ASP A 595 -2.28 -15.04 8.07
C ASP A 595 -1.03 -14.26 8.51
N ILE A 596 -1.14 -13.34 9.48
CA ILE A 596 0.01 -12.59 10.02
C ILE A 596 0.58 -13.16 11.32
N ARG A 597 -0.09 -14.16 11.91
CA ARG A 597 0.34 -14.80 13.17
C ARG A 597 1.61 -15.63 12.93
N PRO A 598 2.48 -15.79 13.94
CA PRO A 598 3.59 -16.72 13.83
C PRO A 598 3.07 -18.14 13.64
N ILE A 599 3.80 -18.96 12.86
CA ILE A 599 3.50 -20.38 12.76
C ILE A 599 3.73 -21.01 14.15
N PRO A 600 2.73 -21.75 14.70
CA PRO A 600 2.88 -22.47 15.97
C PRO A 600 4.06 -23.44 15.93
N ALA A 601 4.83 -23.53 17.01
CA ALA A 601 6.05 -24.33 17.04
C ALA A 601 5.77 -25.81 16.82
N ARG A 602 4.60 -26.32 17.23
CA ARG A 602 4.22 -27.71 16.97
C ARG A 602 4.19 -28.05 15.49
N LEU A 603 3.74 -27.12 14.63
CA LEU A 603 3.62 -27.36 13.18
C LEU A 603 4.96 -27.33 12.44
N GLU A 604 6.03 -26.88 13.11
CA GLU A 604 7.40 -26.90 12.56
C GLU A 604 8.15 -28.19 12.89
N MET A 605 7.58 -29.04 13.76
CA MET A 605 8.22 -30.30 14.16
C MET A 605 8.15 -31.33 13.02
N ALA A 606 9.24 -32.08 12.84
CA ALA A 606 9.38 -33.03 11.74
C ALA A 606 8.33 -34.14 11.77
N ASP A 607 7.92 -34.62 12.95
CA ASP A 607 6.92 -35.68 13.07
C ASP A 607 5.52 -35.23 12.59
N VAL A 608 5.21 -33.93 12.66
CA VAL A 608 3.95 -33.39 12.15
C VAL A 608 3.88 -33.49 10.63
N PHE A 609 5.02 -33.40 9.93
CA PHE A 609 5.06 -33.57 8.48
C PHE A 609 4.51 -34.95 8.08
N ASP A 610 5.04 -36.02 8.67
CA ASP A 610 4.65 -37.39 8.33
C ASP A 610 3.19 -37.67 8.70
N ARG A 611 2.74 -37.18 9.87
CA ARG A 611 1.35 -37.31 10.31
C ARG A 611 0.38 -36.60 9.37
N VAL A 612 0.73 -35.39 8.92
CA VAL A 612 -0.10 -34.61 8.00
C VAL A 612 -0.15 -35.27 6.61
N GLU A 613 0.96 -35.84 6.11
CA GLU A 613 0.95 -36.58 4.84
C GLU A 613 0.07 -37.83 4.92
N ALA A 614 0.16 -38.60 6.01
CA ALA A 614 -0.71 -39.76 6.23
C ALA A 614 -2.20 -39.36 6.31
N LEU A 615 -2.51 -38.25 7.00
CA LEU A 615 -3.85 -37.69 7.05
C LEU A 615 -4.32 -37.18 5.68
N ALA A 616 -3.43 -36.59 4.87
CA ALA A 616 -3.76 -36.11 3.54
C ALA A 616 -4.20 -37.26 2.63
N ILE A 617 -3.41 -38.34 2.57
CA ILE A 617 -3.76 -39.56 1.81
C ILE A 617 -5.14 -40.10 2.22
N LYS A 618 -5.38 -40.15 3.54
CA LYS A 618 -6.65 -40.60 4.11
C LYS A 618 -7.82 -39.68 3.70
N LEU A 619 -7.68 -38.38 3.89
CA LEU A 619 -8.74 -37.39 3.64
C LEU A 619 -8.99 -37.11 2.15
N GLU A 620 -8.00 -37.34 1.27
CA GLU A 620 -8.15 -37.23 -0.19
C GLU A 620 -9.18 -38.22 -0.76
N THR A 621 -9.55 -39.25 0.00
CA THR A 621 -10.65 -40.15 -0.36
C THR A 621 -12.03 -39.51 -0.30
N ILE A 622 -12.15 -38.30 0.27
CA ILE A 622 -13.42 -37.55 0.37
C ILE A 622 -13.54 -36.62 -0.84
N ASP A 623 -14.59 -36.83 -1.64
CA ASP A 623 -14.91 -36.02 -2.80
C ASP A 623 -15.58 -34.70 -2.37
N GLU A 624 -14.82 -33.62 -2.51
CA GLU A 624 -15.27 -32.27 -2.19
C GLU A 624 -16.49 -31.83 -3.02
N PRO A 625 -17.39 -31.00 -2.45
CA PRO A 625 -18.42 -30.35 -3.24
C PRO A 625 -17.78 -29.43 -4.30
N VAL A 626 -18.14 -29.62 -5.58
CA VAL A 626 -17.70 -28.73 -6.66
C VAL A 626 -18.37 -27.36 -6.47
N GLY A 627 -17.58 -26.34 -6.13
CA GLY A 627 -18.04 -24.96 -6.04
C GLY A 627 -18.20 -24.31 -7.42
N THR A 628 -19.03 -23.26 -7.50
CA THR A 628 -19.22 -22.45 -8.73
C THR A 628 -17.99 -21.62 -9.12
N THR A 629 -17.02 -21.50 -8.22
CA THR A 629 -15.72 -20.82 -8.45
C THR A 629 -14.62 -21.83 -8.21
N ILE A 630 -14.11 -22.43 -9.29
CA ILE A 630 -12.98 -23.37 -9.23
C ILE A 630 -11.70 -22.51 -9.23
N PRO A 631 -10.90 -22.51 -8.15
CA PRO A 631 -9.58 -21.87 -8.21
C PRO A 631 -8.72 -22.53 -9.29
N ARG A 632 -7.83 -21.77 -9.95
CA ARG A 632 -6.93 -22.30 -11.01
C ARG A 632 -6.12 -23.54 -10.60
N ARG A 633 -5.97 -23.77 -9.29
CA ARG A 633 -5.45 -24.99 -8.67
C ARG A 633 -6.22 -25.24 -7.37
N ALA A 634 -6.84 -26.41 -7.22
CA ALA A 634 -7.42 -26.79 -5.93
C ALA A 634 -6.30 -26.93 -4.88
N PRO A 635 -6.45 -26.39 -3.66
CA PRO A 635 -5.45 -26.57 -2.61
C PRO A 635 -5.32 -28.06 -2.29
N LYS A 636 -4.07 -28.54 -2.12
CA LYS A 636 -3.83 -29.94 -1.76
C LYS A 636 -4.41 -30.20 -0.37
N MET A 637 -4.86 -31.43 -0.11
CA MET A 637 -5.45 -31.78 1.19
C MET A 637 -4.46 -31.52 2.34
N ARG A 638 -3.17 -31.79 2.11
CA ARG A 638 -2.08 -31.42 3.01
C ARG A 638 -2.15 -29.95 3.45
N ASP A 639 -2.22 -29.02 2.50
CA ASP A 639 -2.21 -27.58 2.79
C ASP A 639 -3.45 -27.19 3.61
N ARG A 640 -4.59 -27.82 3.33
CA ARG A 640 -5.83 -27.61 4.09
C ARG A 640 -5.76 -28.13 5.51
N ILE A 641 -5.14 -29.28 5.74
CA ILE A 641 -4.90 -29.80 7.09
C ILE A 641 -4.03 -28.82 7.87
N LEU A 642 -2.93 -28.35 7.27
CA LEU A 642 -2.05 -27.37 7.90
C LEU A 642 -2.80 -26.07 8.19
N ASP A 643 -3.53 -25.52 7.22
CA ASP A 643 -4.29 -24.28 7.41
C ASP A 643 -5.37 -24.43 8.48
N TRP A 644 -6.05 -25.58 8.53
CA TRP A 644 -7.02 -25.87 9.57
C TRP A 644 -6.38 -25.97 10.96
N LEU A 645 -5.24 -26.66 11.07
CA LEU A 645 -4.50 -26.80 12.33
C LEU A 645 -3.94 -25.47 12.83
N LYS A 646 -3.44 -24.60 11.94
CA LYS A 646 -2.94 -23.27 12.31
C LYS A 646 -4.04 -22.44 13.00
N GLN A 647 -5.33 -22.72 12.79
CA GLN A 647 -6.43 -21.98 13.43
C GLN A 647 -6.42 -22.13 14.95
N PHE A 648 -5.86 -23.23 15.47
CA PHE A 648 -5.61 -23.42 16.90
C PHE A 648 -4.39 -22.62 17.36
N ARG A 649 -4.53 -21.90 18.47
CA ARG A 649 -3.48 -20.98 19.00
C ARG A 649 -2.35 -21.67 19.76
N HIS A 650 -2.65 -22.79 20.42
CA HIS A 650 -1.73 -23.45 21.34
C HIS A 650 -1.26 -24.78 20.76
N ASP A 651 0.04 -25.06 20.91
CA ASP A 651 0.67 -26.30 20.47
C ASP A 651 0.00 -27.54 21.05
N GLU A 652 -0.46 -27.46 22.31
CA GLU A 652 -1.26 -28.52 22.96
C GLU A 652 -2.57 -28.79 22.21
N SER A 653 -3.31 -27.74 21.82
CA SER A 653 -4.54 -27.89 21.03
C SER A 653 -4.27 -28.49 19.65
N ILE A 654 -3.15 -28.12 19.01
CA ILE A 654 -2.74 -28.65 17.71
C ILE A 654 -2.44 -30.15 17.81
N GLU A 655 -1.71 -30.57 18.85
CA GLU A 655 -1.41 -31.97 19.10
C GLU A 655 -2.68 -32.80 19.32
N ARG A 656 -3.64 -32.26 20.10
CA ARG A 656 -4.93 -32.92 20.32
C ARG A 656 -5.78 -32.96 19.05
N ALA A 657 -5.74 -31.90 18.24
CA ALA A 657 -6.42 -31.85 16.96
C ALA A 657 -5.86 -32.90 15.99
N LEU A 658 -4.53 -33.05 15.91
CA LEU A 658 -3.87 -34.10 15.11
C LEU A 658 -4.30 -35.50 15.56
N SER A 659 -4.15 -35.79 16.86
CA SER A 659 -4.54 -37.10 17.44
C SER A 659 -6.01 -37.44 17.21
N MET A 660 -6.87 -36.42 17.26
CA MET A 660 -8.29 -36.54 16.97
C MET A 660 -8.55 -36.83 15.49
N LEU A 661 -7.87 -36.13 14.56
CA LEU A 661 -8.02 -36.38 13.12
C LEU A 661 -7.53 -37.77 12.71
N GLU A 662 -6.48 -38.29 13.35
CA GLU A 662 -5.98 -39.64 13.12
C GLU A 662 -7.05 -40.70 13.41
N SER A 663 -7.91 -40.43 14.40
CA SER A 663 -9.03 -41.29 14.79
C SER A 663 -10.28 -41.15 13.89
N LEU A 664 -10.31 -40.21 12.95
CA LEU A 664 -11.45 -40.01 12.04
C LEU A 664 -11.69 -41.25 11.17
N LYS A 665 -12.87 -41.86 11.22
CA LYS A 665 -13.22 -42.96 10.30
C LYS A 665 -13.87 -42.39 9.05
N ILE A 666 -13.40 -42.82 7.87
CA ILE A 666 -14.05 -42.55 6.59
C ILE A 666 -14.72 -43.85 6.16
N LEU A 667 -16.04 -43.84 6.01
CA LEU A 667 -16.78 -44.99 5.49
C LEU A 667 -16.46 -45.16 4.01
N SER A 668 -15.89 -46.31 3.69
CA SER A 668 -15.46 -46.69 2.35
C SER A 668 -16.55 -47.46 1.60
N ARG A 669 -16.30 -47.70 0.31
CA ARG A 669 -17.12 -48.60 -0.52
C ARG A 669 -17.05 -50.05 0.00
N GLU A 670 -15.93 -50.44 0.58
CA GLU A 670 -15.72 -51.76 1.19
C GLU A 670 -16.56 -51.93 2.47
N ASP A 671 -16.65 -50.91 3.33
CA ASP A 671 -17.52 -50.95 4.52
C ASP A 671 -18.99 -51.19 4.11
N ASN A 672 -19.43 -50.66 2.95
CA ASN A 672 -20.77 -50.92 2.40
C ASN A 672 -20.93 -52.36 1.91
N PHE A 673 -19.96 -52.84 1.14
CA PHE A 673 -19.94 -54.22 0.69
C PHE A 673 -19.99 -55.22 1.86
N GLU A 674 -19.17 -55.01 2.90
CA GLU A 674 -19.15 -55.84 4.10
C GLU A 674 -20.45 -55.75 4.90
N ALA A 675 -21.04 -54.56 5.03
CA ALA A 675 -22.30 -54.36 5.71
C ALA A 675 -23.42 -55.19 5.09
N LEU A 676 -23.55 -55.13 3.76
CA LEU A 676 -24.58 -55.87 3.01
C LEU A 676 -24.33 -57.38 2.98
N ARG A 677 -23.08 -57.82 2.83
CA ARG A 677 -22.73 -59.25 2.87
C ARG A 677 -23.05 -59.85 4.24
N THR A 678 -22.60 -59.19 5.30
CA THR A 678 -22.86 -59.63 6.69
C THR A 678 -24.35 -59.59 7.02
N PHE A 679 -25.08 -58.61 6.49
CA PHE A 679 -26.53 -58.54 6.61
C PHE A 679 -27.21 -59.76 5.97
N ILE A 680 -26.83 -60.14 4.75
CA ILE A 680 -27.38 -61.30 4.05
C ILE A 680 -27.02 -62.62 4.73
N ASP A 681 -25.79 -62.76 5.23
CA ASP A 681 -25.38 -63.94 5.98
C ASP A 681 -26.24 -64.12 7.26
N LYS A 682 -26.63 -63.00 7.88
CA LYS A 682 -27.48 -62.99 9.08
C LYS A 682 -28.97 -63.12 8.77
N TYR A 683 -29.42 -62.58 7.64
CA TYR A 683 -30.82 -62.58 7.22
C TYR A 683 -30.95 -63.09 5.77
N PRO A 684 -30.77 -64.40 5.54
CA PRO A 684 -30.75 -64.99 4.19
C PRO A 684 -32.06 -64.77 3.40
N GLN A 685 -33.17 -64.53 4.09
CA GLN A 685 -34.46 -64.26 3.47
C GLN A 685 -34.49 -62.99 2.60
N PHE A 686 -33.54 -62.06 2.77
CA PHE A 686 -33.43 -60.85 1.95
C PHE A 686 -32.55 -61.03 0.70
N LYS A 687 -32.08 -62.25 0.40
CA LYS A 687 -31.36 -62.53 -0.84
C LYS A 687 -32.30 -62.36 -2.04
N GLY A 688 -31.89 -61.59 -3.05
CA GLY A 688 -32.73 -61.22 -4.19
C GLY A 688 -33.64 -60.01 -3.93
N ALA A 689 -33.51 -59.35 -2.78
CA ALA A 689 -34.29 -58.15 -2.45
C ALA A 689 -34.02 -56.99 -3.42
N THR A 690 -35.00 -56.09 -3.52
CA THR A 690 -34.84 -54.80 -4.22
C THR A 690 -34.25 -53.77 -3.26
N ILE A 691 -33.12 -53.16 -3.64
CA ILE A 691 -32.52 -52.04 -2.89
C ILE A 691 -33.34 -50.77 -3.14
N ILE A 692 -33.71 -50.09 -2.07
CA ILE A 692 -34.39 -48.79 -2.10
C ILE A 692 -33.52 -47.75 -1.39
N PRO A 693 -33.24 -46.59 -2.00
CA PRO A 693 -32.55 -45.50 -1.30
C PRO A 693 -33.43 -44.95 -0.17
N LEU A 694 -32.85 -44.76 1.01
CA LEU A 694 -33.54 -44.09 2.12
C LEU A 694 -33.40 -42.56 1.97
N GLY A 695 -34.52 -41.86 1.79
CA GLY A 695 -34.55 -40.40 1.60
C GLY A 695 -34.70 -39.97 0.14
N ASP A 696 -34.44 -38.69 -0.13
CA ASP A 696 -34.57 -38.11 -1.47
C ASP A 696 -33.32 -38.35 -2.33
N LEU A 697 -33.38 -38.00 -3.63
CA LEU A 697 -32.27 -38.12 -4.59
C LEU A 697 -30.95 -37.46 -4.13
N LYS A 698 -31.03 -36.51 -3.20
CA LYS A 698 -29.87 -35.77 -2.66
C LYS A 698 -29.34 -36.31 -1.33
N ASP A 699 -30.01 -37.32 -0.76
CA ASP A 699 -29.62 -37.92 0.51
C ASP A 699 -28.56 -39.01 0.32
N SER A 700 -27.86 -39.32 1.41
CA SER A 700 -26.83 -40.35 1.48
C SER A 700 -27.35 -41.72 1.06
N GLY A 701 -28.63 -42.04 1.30
CA GLY A 701 -29.24 -43.30 0.90
C GLY A 701 -29.23 -43.54 -0.61
N THR A 702 -29.31 -42.49 -1.44
CA THR A 702 -29.18 -42.62 -2.90
C THR A 702 -27.77 -43.03 -3.31
N VAL A 703 -26.76 -42.50 -2.64
CA VAL A 703 -25.35 -42.87 -2.85
C VAL A 703 -25.12 -44.32 -2.44
N GLN A 704 -25.63 -44.71 -1.27
CA GLN A 704 -25.47 -46.07 -0.78
C GLN A 704 -26.18 -47.07 -1.69
N ALA A 705 -27.40 -46.75 -2.17
CA ALA A 705 -28.12 -47.60 -3.10
C ALA A 705 -27.39 -47.78 -4.45
N TYR A 706 -26.69 -46.75 -4.93
CA TYR A 706 -25.83 -46.86 -6.10
C TYR A 706 -24.64 -47.79 -5.85
N ILE A 707 -23.97 -47.65 -4.70
CA ILE A 707 -22.83 -48.50 -4.31
C ILE A 707 -23.26 -49.97 -4.18
N SER A 708 -24.47 -50.24 -3.68
CA SER A 708 -25.00 -51.60 -3.53
C SER A 708 -25.06 -52.39 -4.85
N ARG A 709 -24.98 -51.74 -6.01
CA ARG A 709 -24.92 -52.41 -7.32
C ARG A 709 -23.68 -53.29 -7.51
N ASP A 710 -22.64 -53.11 -6.71
CA ASP A 710 -21.49 -54.02 -6.70
C ASP A 710 -21.87 -55.46 -6.28
N LEU A 711 -23.02 -55.60 -5.61
CA LEU A 711 -23.61 -56.86 -5.21
C LEU A 711 -24.81 -57.23 -6.09
N GLU A 712 -24.80 -56.92 -7.39
CA GLU A 712 -25.91 -57.23 -8.32
C GLU A 712 -26.29 -58.73 -8.34
N SER A 713 -25.31 -59.61 -8.10
CA SER A 713 -25.55 -61.06 -7.97
C SER A 713 -26.38 -61.45 -6.73
N VAL A 714 -26.45 -60.58 -5.72
CA VAL A 714 -27.19 -60.77 -4.47
C VAL A 714 -28.45 -59.90 -4.45
N PHE A 715 -28.33 -58.66 -4.94
CA PHE A 715 -29.40 -57.67 -5.06
C PHE A 715 -29.53 -57.23 -6.52
N PRO A 716 -30.39 -57.89 -7.31
CA PRO A 716 -30.42 -57.69 -8.75
C PRO A 716 -31.00 -56.34 -9.18
N ARG A 717 -31.54 -55.54 -8.25
CA ARG A 717 -32.37 -54.36 -8.57
C ARG A 717 -32.17 -53.23 -7.56
N THR A 718 -32.20 -52.01 -8.08
CA THR A 718 -32.27 -50.76 -7.31
C THR A 718 -33.42 -49.92 -7.86
N LEU A 719 -34.47 -49.68 -7.09
CA LEU A 719 -35.70 -48.98 -7.51
C LEU A 719 -36.15 -47.98 -6.44
N THR A 720 -36.98 -47.00 -6.83
CA THR A 720 -37.75 -46.21 -5.85
C THR A 720 -38.92 -47.03 -5.30
N VAL A 721 -39.52 -46.59 -4.18
CA VAL A 721 -40.72 -47.24 -3.62
C VAL A 721 -41.85 -47.30 -4.66
N GLU A 722 -42.11 -46.18 -5.35
CA GLU A 722 -43.11 -46.06 -6.40
C GLU A 722 -42.85 -47.07 -7.53
N GLN A 723 -41.63 -47.13 -8.08
CA GLN A 723 -41.26 -48.06 -9.15
C GLN A 723 -41.38 -49.53 -8.72
N ALA A 724 -41.00 -49.84 -7.48
CA ALA A 724 -41.16 -51.18 -6.94
C ALA A 724 -42.65 -51.54 -6.78
N ALA A 725 -43.47 -50.60 -6.30
CA ALA A 725 -44.91 -50.77 -6.13
C ALA A 725 -45.66 -50.92 -7.46
N GLU A 726 -45.23 -50.20 -8.49
CA GLU A 726 -45.73 -50.30 -9.86
C GLU A 726 -45.46 -51.67 -10.48
N ARG A 727 -44.23 -52.16 -10.31
CA ARG A 727 -43.78 -53.46 -10.82
C ARG A 727 -44.47 -54.65 -10.15
N GLY A 728 -44.74 -54.55 -8.85
CA GLY A 728 -45.30 -55.64 -8.04
C GLY A 728 -44.30 -56.77 -7.77
N GLY A 729 -44.79 -57.88 -7.22
CA GLY A 729 -44.00 -59.05 -6.80
C GLY A 729 -43.85 -59.19 -5.29
N ASP A 730 -43.37 -60.36 -4.85
CA ASP A 730 -43.23 -60.75 -3.43
C ASP A 730 -41.80 -60.61 -2.90
N GLU A 731 -40.91 -59.99 -3.68
CA GLU A 731 -39.50 -59.80 -3.34
C GLU A 731 -39.35 -58.87 -2.12
N PRO A 732 -38.49 -59.21 -1.14
CA PRO A 732 -38.22 -58.34 0.00
C PRO A 732 -37.63 -56.98 -0.41
N LEU A 733 -37.75 -55.99 0.47
CA LEU A 733 -37.21 -54.64 0.25
C LEU A 733 -36.07 -54.35 1.23
N VAL A 734 -35.00 -53.71 0.76
CA VAL A 734 -33.87 -53.28 1.60
C VAL A 734 -33.64 -51.79 1.39
N PHE A 735 -34.03 -51.00 2.38
CA PHE A 735 -33.65 -49.59 2.48
C PHE A 735 -32.21 -49.48 2.98
N ILE A 736 -31.40 -48.65 2.33
CA ILE A 736 -29.99 -48.47 2.71
C ILE A 736 -29.62 -47.00 2.93
N ASP A 737 -28.83 -46.74 3.97
CA ASP A 737 -28.22 -45.43 4.25
C ASP A 737 -26.88 -45.57 5.00
N ASP A 738 -26.15 -44.46 5.16
CA ASP A 738 -24.84 -44.46 5.82
C ASP A 738 -24.93 -44.45 7.35
N LEU A 739 -25.77 -43.58 7.93
CA LEU A 739 -25.84 -43.35 9.36
C LEU A 739 -27.28 -43.20 9.85
N ILE A 740 -27.63 -43.94 10.91
CA ILE A 740 -28.79 -43.62 11.76
C ILE A 740 -28.37 -42.96 13.09
N GLY A 741 -28.70 -41.68 13.25
CA GLY A 741 -28.43 -40.90 14.46
C GLY A 741 -29.42 -41.17 15.60
N SER A 742 -30.10 -40.15 16.12
CA SER A 742 -31.15 -40.31 17.16
C SER A 742 -32.42 -41.01 16.69
N GLY A 743 -32.53 -41.31 15.39
CA GLY A 743 -33.72 -41.91 14.79
C GLY A 743 -34.90 -40.94 14.59
N GLY A 744 -34.80 -39.67 15.01
CA GLY A 744 -35.89 -38.69 14.86
C GLY A 744 -36.29 -38.48 13.39
N GLN A 745 -35.33 -38.21 12.51
CA GLN A 745 -35.59 -38.05 11.07
C GLN A 745 -36.16 -39.31 10.41
N ALA A 746 -35.70 -40.49 10.83
CA ALA A 746 -36.16 -41.76 10.28
C ALA A 746 -37.59 -42.11 10.77
N SER A 747 -37.91 -41.77 12.03
CA SER A 747 -39.26 -41.83 12.60
C SER A 747 -40.21 -40.90 11.85
N ASP A 748 -39.80 -39.65 11.63
CA ASP A 748 -40.58 -38.65 10.89
C ASP A 748 -40.82 -39.11 9.45
N LEU A 749 -39.82 -39.72 8.80
CA LEU A 749 -39.94 -40.24 7.44
C LEU A 749 -41.02 -41.33 7.34
N ILE A 750 -41.03 -42.31 8.26
CA ILE A 750 -42.08 -43.34 8.32
C ILE A 750 -43.43 -42.70 8.65
N GLY A 751 -43.46 -41.75 9.57
CA GLY A 751 -44.67 -40.98 9.91
C GLY A 751 -45.25 -40.25 8.70
N SER A 752 -44.41 -39.67 7.84
CA SER A 752 -44.83 -39.09 6.57
C SER A 752 -45.36 -40.14 5.60
N TRP A 753 -44.67 -41.26 5.41
CA TRP A 753 -45.10 -42.31 4.46
C TRP A 753 -46.51 -42.84 4.73
N PHE A 754 -46.88 -43.02 6.00
CA PHE A 754 -48.16 -43.57 6.44
C PHE A 754 -49.14 -42.53 7.01
N ASP A 755 -48.83 -41.25 6.88
CA ASP A 755 -49.59 -40.13 7.45
C ASP A 755 -49.91 -40.29 8.96
N ASN A 756 -48.93 -40.77 9.73
CA ASN A 756 -49.05 -41.00 11.17
C ASN A 756 -48.46 -39.81 11.95
N GLU A 757 -49.32 -38.90 12.40
CA GLU A 757 -48.95 -37.69 13.17
C GLU A 757 -48.24 -37.99 14.50
N GLN A 758 -48.43 -39.15 15.12
CA GLN A 758 -47.75 -39.49 16.38
C GLN A 758 -46.25 -39.75 16.18
N LEU A 759 -45.86 -40.12 14.96
CA LEU A 759 -44.47 -40.37 14.59
C LEU A 759 -43.74 -39.14 14.04
N LYS A 760 -44.48 -38.07 13.68
CA LYS A 760 -43.95 -36.80 13.17
C LYS A 760 -43.59 -35.88 14.35
N GLN A 761 -42.30 -35.65 14.59
CA GLN A 761 -41.84 -34.63 15.55
C GLN A 761 -42.11 -33.22 15.01
N GLU A 762 -42.39 -32.26 15.91
CA GLU A 762 -42.70 -30.87 15.57
C GLU A 762 -41.70 -30.26 14.55
N GLN A 763 -42.21 -30.04 13.34
CA GLN A 763 -41.65 -29.20 12.25
C GLN A 763 -40.15 -29.33 11.98
N LEU A 764 -39.72 -30.44 11.37
CA LEU A 764 -38.47 -30.49 10.61
C LEU A 764 -38.49 -29.70 9.28
N GLY A 765 -39.59 -29.02 8.95
CA GLY A 765 -39.68 -28.07 7.82
C GLY A 765 -39.70 -28.71 6.43
N GLU A 766 -39.74 -30.04 6.32
CA GLU A 766 -39.88 -30.77 5.06
C GLU A 766 -41.28 -31.39 5.00
N ASN A 767 -42.25 -30.70 4.37
CA ASN A 767 -43.57 -31.28 4.10
C ASN A 767 -43.42 -32.34 2.99
N ARG A 768 -43.31 -33.61 3.40
CA ARG A 768 -43.31 -34.76 2.49
C ARG A 768 -44.75 -35.25 2.32
N LEU A 769 -45.21 -35.43 1.09
CA LEU A 769 -46.53 -36.01 0.81
C LEU A 769 -46.54 -37.49 1.25
N PRO A 770 -47.66 -37.97 1.84
CA PRO A 770 -47.78 -39.37 2.20
C PRO A 770 -47.82 -40.26 0.95
N PHE A 771 -47.36 -41.49 1.11
CA PHE A 771 -47.49 -42.50 0.07
C PHE A 771 -48.97 -42.84 -0.15
N ASN A 772 -49.32 -43.21 -1.37
CA ASN A 772 -50.69 -43.64 -1.69
C ASN A 772 -50.99 -45.01 -1.07
N ALA A 773 -52.27 -45.41 -1.02
CA ALA A 773 -52.69 -46.67 -0.39
C ALA A 773 -51.97 -47.90 -0.98
N ARG A 774 -51.70 -47.89 -2.29
CA ARG A 774 -50.99 -48.99 -2.98
C ARG A 774 -49.55 -49.12 -2.46
N GLU A 775 -48.83 -48.03 -2.30
CA GLU A 775 -47.45 -48.01 -1.79
C GLU A 775 -47.38 -48.37 -0.30
N GLN A 776 -48.35 -47.89 0.50
CA GLN A 776 -48.46 -48.24 1.92
C GLN A 776 -48.72 -49.74 2.11
N ASP A 777 -49.69 -50.31 1.38
CA ASP A 777 -49.98 -51.74 1.41
C ASP A 777 -48.79 -52.55 0.89
N PHE A 778 -48.11 -52.04 -0.14
CA PHE A 778 -46.89 -52.64 -0.69
C PHE A 778 -45.81 -52.77 0.39
N LEU A 779 -45.56 -51.73 1.20
CA LEU A 779 -44.58 -51.80 2.29
C LEU A 779 -44.97 -52.73 3.46
N LYS A 780 -46.28 -52.95 3.70
CA LYS A 780 -46.76 -53.83 4.78
C LYS A 780 -46.81 -55.31 4.38
N SER A 781 -47.03 -55.60 3.11
CA SER A 781 -47.33 -56.97 2.65
C SER A 781 -46.11 -57.91 2.59
N ARG A 782 -44.90 -57.44 2.90
CA ARG A 782 -43.67 -58.23 2.73
C ARG A 782 -42.55 -57.83 3.69
N PRO A 783 -41.47 -58.63 3.76
CA PRO A 783 -40.31 -58.29 4.59
C PRO A 783 -39.60 -57.04 4.09
N VAL A 784 -39.35 -56.12 5.01
CA VAL A 784 -38.58 -54.89 4.77
C VAL A 784 -37.36 -54.88 5.69
N ALA A 785 -36.22 -54.43 5.21
CA ALA A 785 -35.05 -54.18 6.04
C ALA A 785 -34.59 -52.74 5.89
N PHE A 786 -34.18 -52.13 7.00
CA PHE A 786 -33.42 -50.88 7.01
C PHE A 786 -31.99 -51.19 7.40
N VAL A 787 -31.07 -51.01 6.45
CA VAL A 787 -29.65 -51.35 6.58
C VAL A 787 -28.86 -50.05 6.66
N PHE A 788 -28.18 -49.85 7.78
CA PHE A 788 -27.26 -48.74 7.97
C PHE A 788 -25.83 -49.25 8.11
N LEU A 789 -24.88 -48.57 7.47
CA LEU A 789 -23.46 -48.85 7.67
C LEU A 789 -23.08 -48.68 9.14
N THR A 790 -23.60 -47.62 9.77
CA THR A 790 -23.39 -47.36 11.19
C THR A 790 -24.56 -46.62 11.81
N GLY A 791 -24.63 -46.62 13.15
CA GLY A 791 -25.76 -46.01 13.83
C GLY A 791 -25.72 -46.10 15.33
N TRP A 792 -26.57 -45.31 15.97
CA TRP A 792 -26.74 -45.31 17.42
C TRP A 792 -27.76 -46.36 17.86
N THR A 793 -27.57 -46.89 19.07
CA THR A 793 -28.49 -47.90 19.62
C THR A 793 -29.91 -47.34 19.75
N ASP A 794 -30.06 -46.08 20.19
CA ASP A 794 -31.35 -45.41 20.30
C ASP A 794 -32.03 -45.19 18.95
N GLY A 795 -31.26 -44.81 17.92
CA GLY A 795 -31.80 -44.61 16.57
C GLY A 795 -32.34 -45.88 15.96
N ARG A 796 -31.59 -46.99 16.11
CA ARG A 796 -32.02 -48.32 15.70
C ARG A 796 -33.32 -48.73 16.39
N ARG A 797 -33.39 -48.59 17.72
CA ARG A 797 -34.59 -48.90 18.51
C ARG A 797 -35.79 -48.07 18.03
N ARG A 798 -35.62 -46.76 17.92
CA ARG A 798 -36.68 -45.83 17.54
C ARG A 798 -37.23 -46.09 16.14
N LEU A 799 -36.37 -46.42 15.17
CA LEU A 799 -36.82 -46.75 13.82
C LEU A 799 -37.59 -48.08 13.79
N GLN A 800 -37.16 -49.06 14.58
CA GLN A 800 -37.89 -50.32 14.72
C GLN A 800 -39.28 -50.06 15.32
N GLU A 801 -39.37 -49.29 16.41
CA GLU A 801 -40.64 -48.88 17.04
C GLU A 801 -41.55 -48.13 16.05
N ALA A 802 -40.99 -47.23 15.24
CA ALA A 802 -41.74 -46.49 14.23
C ALA A 802 -42.31 -47.40 13.12
N ALA A 803 -41.52 -48.38 12.65
CA ALA A 803 -41.95 -49.34 11.65
C ALA A 803 -43.03 -50.30 12.21
N ASP A 804 -42.87 -50.75 13.45
CA ASP A 804 -43.85 -51.60 14.14
C ASP A 804 -45.18 -50.85 14.34
N ALA A 805 -45.13 -49.56 14.68
CA ALA A 805 -46.31 -48.71 14.90
C ALA A 805 -47.18 -48.51 13.64
N VAL A 806 -46.61 -48.65 12.44
CA VAL A 806 -47.36 -48.56 11.16
C VAL A 806 -47.69 -49.94 10.57
N GLY A 807 -47.28 -51.03 11.23
CA GLY A 807 -47.58 -52.41 10.84
C GLY A 807 -46.69 -52.96 9.73
N MET A 808 -45.44 -52.46 9.60
CA MET A 808 -44.47 -53.02 8.67
C MET A 808 -43.79 -54.27 9.26
N ASN A 809 -43.55 -55.29 8.45
CA ASN A 809 -42.67 -56.41 8.82
C ASN A 809 -41.20 -56.02 8.58
N ALA A 810 -40.68 -55.12 9.44
CA ALA A 810 -39.38 -54.48 9.26
C ALA A 810 -38.29 -55.06 10.17
N VAL A 811 -37.05 -55.13 9.68
CA VAL A 811 -35.84 -55.40 10.48
C VAL A 811 -34.86 -54.25 10.33
N VAL A 812 -34.46 -53.62 11.44
CA VAL A 812 -33.40 -52.60 11.42
C VAL A 812 -32.03 -53.21 11.76
N TYR A 813 -31.12 -53.14 10.80
CA TYR A 813 -29.74 -53.64 10.90
C TYR A 813 -28.73 -52.48 10.84
N VAL A 814 -27.77 -52.52 11.76
CA VAL A 814 -26.62 -51.60 11.81
C VAL A 814 -25.36 -52.46 11.79
N HIS A 815 -24.47 -52.21 10.83
CA HIS A 815 -23.25 -53.01 10.69
C HIS A 815 -22.17 -52.64 11.71
N ILE A 816 -21.86 -51.35 11.83
CA ILE A 816 -20.90 -50.83 12.81
C ILE A 816 -21.67 -50.21 13.97
N ASP A 817 -21.71 -50.93 15.09
CA ASP A 817 -22.33 -50.48 16.33
C ASP A 817 -21.66 -49.23 16.92
N GLU A 818 -22.45 -48.47 17.68
CA GLU A 818 -22.03 -47.23 18.35
C GLU A 818 -20.74 -47.36 19.17
N GLY A 819 -20.56 -48.47 19.90
CA GLY A 819 -19.35 -48.70 20.71
C GLY A 819 -18.05 -48.74 19.89
N LYS A 820 -18.13 -49.11 18.60
CA LYS A 820 -17.01 -49.18 17.67
C LYS A 820 -16.78 -47.87 16.92
N LEU A 821 -17.66 -46.89 17.06
CA LEU A 821 -17.49 -45.58 16.44
C LEU A 821 -16.43 -44.74 17.17
N PRO A 822 -15.60 -43.99 16.41
CA PRO A 822 -14.69 -43.03 16.99
C PRO A 822 -15.44 -41.77 17.42
N PHE A 823 -15.15 -41.32 18.64
CA PHE A 823 -15.64 -40.07 19.20
C PHE A 823 -14.43 -39.30 19.74
N ALA A 824 -14.39 -37.98 19.53
CA ALA A 824 -13.26 -37.14 19.90
C ALA A 824 -12.96 -37.13 21.40
N PHE A 825 -14.01 -37.36 22.21
CA PHE A 825 -14.00 -37.12 23.64
C PHE A 825 -14.62 -38.30 24.40
N LYS A 826 -13.83 -39.35 24.64
CA LYS A 826 -14.21 -40.50 25.50
C LYS A 826 -13.42 -40.47 26.80
N ASN A 827 -14.07 -40.81 27.92
CA ASN A 827 -13.45 -40.98 29.24
C ASN A 827 -12.50 -39.82 29.64
N ILE A 828 -13.00 -38.58 29.56
CA ILE A 828 -12.21 -37.40 29.89
C ILE A 828 -12.31 -37.08 31.37
N GLU A 829 -11.16 -36.92 32.02
CA GLU A 829 -11.08 -36.35 33.38
C GLU A 829 -11.27 -34.83 33.34
N ASP A 830 -12.09 -34.29 34.23
CA ASP A 830 -12.33 -32.85 34.35
C ASP A 830 -11.03 -32.12 34.69
N GLY A 831 -10.80 -30.97 34.04
CA GLY A 831 -9.55 -30.20 34.17
C GLY A 831 -8.37 -30.71 33.35
N SER A 832 -8.47 -31.89 32.72
CA SER A 832 -7.41 -32.42 31.85
C SER A 832 -7.19 -31.53 30.60
N PRO A 833 -5.99 -31.61 29.97
CA PRO A 833 -5.75 -31.12 28.62
C PRO A 833 -6.88 -31.40 27.61
N GLN A 834 -7.43 -32.61 27.68
CA GLN A 834 -8.46 -33.07 26.75
C GLN A 834 -9.82 -32.44 27.05
N ALA A 835 -10.13 -32.16 28.33
CA ALA A 835 -11.30 -31.37 28.72
C ALA A 835 -11.20 -29.93 28.19
N ARG A 836 -10.02 -29.29 28.32
CA ARG A 836 -9.78 -27.93 27.80
C ARG A 836 -9.93 -27.87 26.28
N PHE A 837 -9.40 -28.85 25.56
CA PHE A 837 -9.55 -28.95 24.10
C PHE A 837 -11.01 -29.19 23.69
N ARG A 838 -11.76 -30.05 24.41
CA ARG A 838 -13.21 -30.24 24.21
C ARG A 838 -13.98 -28.92 24.34
N ASP A 839 -13.70 -28.16 25.39
CA ASP A 839 -14.40 -26.91 25.65
C ASP A 839 -14.05 -25.85 24.60
N GLN A 840 -12.80 -25.83 24.12
CA GLN A 840 -12.40 -25.02 22.96
C GLN A 840 -13.17 -25.41 21.69
N CYS A 841 -13.26 -26.70 21.35
CA CYS A 841 -14.05 -27.18 20.20
C CYS A 841 -15.53 -26.82 20.33
N ARG A 842 -16.09 -26.87 21.55
CA ARG A 842 -17.47 -26.47 21.84
C ARG A 842 -17.69 -24.98 21.60
N GLN A 843 -16.78 -24.13 22.09
CA GLN A 843 -16.86 -22.68 21.86
C GLN A 843 -16.77 -22.33 20.37
N ILE A 844 -15.84 -22.98 19.65
CA ILE A 844 -15.71 -22.82 18.20
C ILE A 844 -17.04 -23.23 17.55
N GLY A 845 -17.52 -24.45 17.78
CA GLY A 845 -18.74 -24.95 17.15
C GLY A 845 -19.99 -24.12 17.44
N ALA A 846 -20.13 -23.59 18.66
CA ALA A 846 -21.21 -22.65 18.99
C ALA A 846 -21.14 -21.36 18.16
N ALA A 847 -19.96 -20.75 18.05
CA ALA A 847 -19.75 -19.54 17.26
C ALA A 847 -19.98 -19.78 15.75
N LEU A 848 -19.58 -20.95 15.23
CA LEU A 848 -19.85 -21.34 13.84
C LEU A 848 -21.35 -21.45 13.58
N LEU A 849 -22.10 -22.07 14.49
CA LEU A 849 -23.56 -22.19 14.39
C LEU A 849 -24.25 -20.83 14.46
N GLU A 850 -23.80 -19.95 15.35
CA GLU A 850 -24.27 -18.57 15.46
C GLU A 850 -24.05 -17.81 14.15
N SER A 851 -22.83 -17.87 13.59
CA SER A 851 -22.49 -17.20 12.32
C SER A 851 -23.28 -17.72 11.11
N ASN A 852 -23.84 -18.92 11.21
CA ASN A 852 -24.72 -19.54 10.21
C ASN A 852 -26.23 -19.38 10.54
N GLY A 853 -26.58 -18.47 11.46
CA GLY A 853 -27.96 -18.09 11.77
C GLY A 853 -28.74 -19.14 12.56
N LYS A 854 -28.08 -19.99 13.35
CA LYS A 854 -28.77 -20.96 14.23
C LYS A 854 -29.11 -20.34 15.57
N ASP A 855 -30.30 -20.64 16.08
CA ASP A 855 -30.78 -20.20 17.39
C ASP A 855 -29.97 -20.75 18.56
N ALA A 856 -30.09 -20.13 19.74
CA ALA A 856 -29.34 -20.49 20.94
C ALA A 856 -29.59 -21.94 21.42
N GLY A 857 -30.76 -22.52 21.13
CA GLY A 857 -31.05 -23.93 21.41
C GLY A 857 -30.18 -24.84 20.54
N LYS A 858 -30.18 -24.62 19.23
CA LYS A 858 -29.34 -25.38 18.29
C LYS A 858 -27.85 -25.16 18.53
N GLN A 859 -27.43 -23.97 18.94
CA GLN A 859 -26.03 -23.73 19.35
C GLN A 859 -25.66 -24.61 20.55
N ARG A 860 -26.49 -24.65 21.59
CA ARG A 860 -26.26 -25.48 22.77
C ARG A 860 -26.22 -26.96 22.44
N ASP A 861 -27.14 -27.46 21.61
CA ASP A 861 -27.29 -28.91 21.37
C ASP A 861 -26.38 -29.48 20.27
N ARG A 862 -25.73 -28.61 19.49
CA ARG A 862 -25.00 -29.00 18.27
C ARG A 862 -23.57 -28.46 18.20
N ALA A 863 -23.10 -27.78 19.24
CA ALA A 863 -21.75 -27.22 19.29
C ALA A 863 -20.65 -28.27 19.02
N LEU A 864 -20.83 -29.51 19.49
CA LEU A 864 -19.90 -30.62 19.23
C LEU A 864 -20.43 -31.61 18.17
N GLY A 865 -21.29 -31.16 17.25
CA GLY A 865 -22.06 -32.00 16.36
C GLY A 865 -23.45 -32.30 16.94
N TYR A 866 -24.40 -32.74 16.11
CA TYR A 866 -25.79 -32.99 16.52
C TYR A 866 -25.86 -33.92 17.74
N GLY A 867 -26.48 -33.45 18.83
CA GLY A 867 -26.56 -34.17 20.10
C GLY A 867 -25.29 -34.06 20.97
N ASN A 868 -24.35 -33.18 20.61
CA ASN A 868 -23.07 -32.94 21.28
C ASN A 868 -22.19 -34.17 21.52
N ARG A 869 -22.35 -35.22 20.71
CA ARG A 869 -21.60 -36.47 20.88
C ARG A 869 -20.16 -36.42 20.35
N ALA A 870 -19.79 -35.42 19.55
CA ALA A 870 -18.43 -35.26 19.00
C ALA A 870 -17.94 -36.47 18.21
N MET A 871 -18.78 -36.97 17.30
CA MET A 871 -18.41 -38.12 16.46
C MET A 871 -17.29 -37.75 15.48
N LEU A 872 -16.48 -38.73 15.10
CA LEU A 872 -15.39 -38.57 14.15
C LEU A 872 -15.62 -39.45 12.93
N LEU A 873 -16.65 -39.13 12.15
CA LEU A 873 -17.05 -39.89 10.98
C LEU A 873 -17.14 -38.99 9.74
N ALA A 874 -16.74 -39.51 8.60
CA ALA A 874 -17.04 -38.95 7.28
C ALA A 874 -17.38 -40.08 6.32
N THR A 875 -18.00 -39.75 5.20
CA THR A 875 -18.16 -40.66 4.05
C THR A 875 -17.48 -40.04 2.84
N ARG A 876 -17.28 -40.84 1.79
CA ARG A 876 -16.68 -40.36 0.55
C ARG A 876 -17.37 -39.12 -0.02
N LEU A 877 -18.70 -38.99 0.08
CA LEU A 877 -19.44 -37.88 -0.53
C LEU A 877 -19.98 -36.87 0.47
N ASN A 878 -19.92 -37.11 1.79
CA ASN A 878 -20.54 -36.22 2.77
C ASN A 878 -19.92 -36.31 4.16
N VAL A 879 -20.22 -35.32 5.01
CA VAL A 879 -19.91 -35.36 6.44
C VAL A 879 -21.22 -35.33 7.24
N PRO A 880 -21.50 -36.34 8.08
CA PRO A 880 -22.67 -36.36 8.95
C PRO A 880 -22.73 -35.16 9.91
N THR A 881 -23.92 -34.68 10.24
CA THR A 881 -24.09 -33.53 11.16
C THR A 881 -23.68 -33.83 12.61
N GLN A 882 -23.59 -35.11 12.95
CA GLN A 882 -23.15 -35.64 14.23
C GLN A 882 -21.63 -35.56 14.38
N THR A 883 -20.90 -35.38 13.26
CA THR A 883 -19.46 -35.16 13.26
C THR A 883 -19.14 -33.83 13.90
N LEU A 884 -18.00 -33.77 14.59
CA LEU A 884 -17.55 -32.57 15.30
C LEU A 884 -17.62 -31.31 14.44
N THR A 885 -18.41 -30.32 14.87
CA THR A 885 -18.79 -29.14 14.08
C THR A 885 -17.61 -28.35 13.51
N CYS A 886 -16.55 -28.17 14.29
CA CYS A 886 -15.38 -27.38 13.87
C CYS A 886 -14.55 -28.04 12.75
N ILE A 887 -14.78 -29.32 12.44
CA ILE A 887 -14.14 -30.00 11.31
C ILE A 887 -14.79 -29.60 9.98
N TRP A 888 -16.12 -29.43 9.95
CA TRP A 888 -16.87 -29.38 8.70
C TRP A 888 -17.67 -28.11 8.41
N MET A 889 -17.83 -27.24 9.40
CA MET A 889 -18.59 -26.01 9.26
C MET A 889 -17.65 -24.80 9.09
N ASP A 890 -17.81 -24.05 8.00
CA ASP A 890 -17.23 -22.71 7.85
C ASP A 890 -18.04 -21.72 8.72
N GLY A 891 -17.40 -20.66 9.21
CA GLY A 891 -18.09 -19.64 10.01
C GLY A 891 -17.16 -18.58 10.56
N ARG A 892 -17.51 -17.98 11.70
CA ARG A 892 -16.65 -17.03 12.43
C ARG A 892 -16.43 -17.45 13.87
N TYR A 893 -15.20 -17.28 14.34
CA TYR A 893 -14.83 -17.52 15.74
C TYR A 893 -13.89 -16.41 16.22
N ASN A 894 -14.18 -15.77 17.35
CA ASN A 894 -13.42 -14.63 17.88
C ASN A 894 -13.18 -13.51 16.85
N GLY A 895 -14.17 -13.22 16.00
CA GLY A 895 -14.10 -12.14 15.01
C GLY A 895 -13.29 -12.46 13.74
N VAL A 896 -12.70 -13.66 13.63
CA VAL A 896 -11.97 -14.12 12.44
C VAL A 896 -12.75 -15.23 11.71
N ASP A 897 -12.52 -15.33 10.41
CA ASP A 897 -13.11 -16.40 9.61
C ASP A 897 -12.49 -17.75 10.02
N TRP A 898 -13.36 -18.75 10.19
CA TRP A 898 -13.00 -20.14 10.44
C TRP A 898 -13.27 -20.96 9.20
N HIS A 899 -12.24 -21.64 8.71
CA HIS A 899 -12.32 -22.51 7.54
C HIS A 899 -12.44 -23.96 7.97
N ALA A 900 -13.42 -24.68 7.44
CA ALA A 900 -13.61 -26.10 7.65
C ALA A 900 -12.51 -26.91 6.95
N LEU A 901 -12.08 -28.00 7.60
CA LEU A 901 -11.19 -28.98 7.00
C LEU A 901 -11.86 -29.76 5.87
N ILE A 902 -13.12 -30.16 6.07
CA ILE A 902 -13.89 -30.99 5.13
C ILE A 902 -15.27 -30.38 4.94
N ARG A 903 -15.65 -29.98 3.73
CA ARG A 903 -16.93 -29.30 3.52
C ARG A 903 -18.09 -30.28 3.35
N ARG A 904 -19.18 -30.03 4.08
CA ARG A 904 -20.45 -30.74 3.91
C ARG A 904 -21.17 -30.30 2.64
N ARG A 905 -21.77 -31.23 1.89
CA ARG A 905 -22.62 -30.90 0.73
C ARG A 905 -23.93 -30.24 1.19
N LYS A 906 -24.29 -29.12 0.57
CA LYS A 906 -25.60 -28.48 0.77
C LYS A 906 -26.66 -29.23 -0.04
N LYS A 907 -27.87 -29.38 0.51
CA LYS A 907 -29.01 -30.06 -0.15
C LYS A 907 -29.73 -29.20 -1.22
N ASN A 908 -29.16 -28.05 -1.62
CA ASN A 908 -29.81 -27.08 -2.51
C ASN A 908 -29.95 -27.58 -3.94
#